data_AF-A0A2E1Q686-F1
#
_entry.id   AF-A0A2E1Q686-F1
#
_cell.length_a   1.000
_cell.length_b   1.000
_cell.length_c   1.000
_cell.angle_alpha   90.00
_cell.angle_beta   90.00
_cell.angle_gamma   90.00
#
_symmetry.space_group_name_H-M   'P 1'
#
loop_
_entity.id
_entity.type
_entity.pdbx_description
1 polymer ?
#
loop_
_entity_poly.entity_id
_entity_poly.type
_entity_poly.pdbx_seq_one_letter_code
_entity_poly.pdbx_strand_id
1 'polypeptide(L)'
;MHTFNPVYVENPLKNSNYIEVTSMIRAAAKNFSGKAKESPIWEDSAFNLTKNIVVYCAAILDYFTLIDCYETMLKADSKEIIDNLEDSIAHDEDNPHNFDEEEVYNINCAIRYFQEYQQFEDKFKSGVLVTATTFLNQFQDYNAARLFCPTFEKLTIKSMDELVDSGKIILFNLKNEALARSMGTFIKLHYERSVLNRLKNPKRKRDTLAALIADEYQDLVSVGYGGSIGDDKICAKGREANFFFLAASQSINSIYNAIGNEKAAKELIQNFRTRIACHSSDIETIRNFKELMGQEEKEKTSRSVSENSQKTTRNFLLGGFDTKGANINESISTSQQKEYLVTGKEFSKLKSFESFAQVYDGVETKFYKMYLKPHFLKKRSTKHKEVLKKLKPNNSLFSLSGLFNRFSRLGTTAAGVLLMLSPTLAFAFPNVCSVVKSPEFNSCLNFRYSLSMCGWPIPRPCVHFRYYVPQTFIEVTPKAGSSHFTALPGAAVQLAGASALPPFGMENDEDTQSYHARTISVPFAQIPFNMLPCGGTRMPKLCFDGMSEHIPEHWSTGISDKYQPNFLAWSLAPKACLIKGAVTSATGGTDVSFSPDSPMCSIPLPTMPSFPPSSHSACNGWGVFYPRMGSYNGPSSLSGALMIASRMKSISSEVFRSSPSSFGEKWQMISPGSSSCFNEGQNIGLLETIKNVREIGRLTSGKLSGHLFVVWKPVSCTRDIPYIASSAAAIAAMKPMCVGF
;
A
#
# COMPACT_ATOMS: atom_id res chain seq x y z
N MET A 1 33.65 -13.64 -5.70
CA MET A 1 32.33 -14.25 -5.45
C MET A 1 32.60 -15.55 -4.70
N HIS A 2 32.01 -15.71 -3.52
CA HIS A 2 32.27 -16.88 -2.66
C HIS A 2 31.18 -17.93 -2.85
N THR A 3 31.58 -19.19 -2.87
CA THR A 3 30.74 -20.39 -2.94
C THR A 3 30.71 -21.08 -1.57
N PHE A 4 29.61 -21.76 -1.28
CA PHE A 4 29.35 -22.42 0.00
C PHE A 4 28.48 -23.64 -0.24
N ASN A 5 28.80 -24.81 0.31
CA ASN A 5 27.92 -25.97 0.23
C ASN A 5 27.13 -26.12 1.54
N PRO A 6 25.80 -25.92 1.55
CA PRO A 6 24.99 -25.99 2.76
C PRO A 6 24.72 -27.42 3.25
N VAL A 7 24.94 -28.45 2.43
CA VAL A 7 24.66 -29.83 2.84
C VAL A 7 25.90 -30.64 3.19
N TYR A 8 27.09 -30.11 2.89
CA TYR A 8 28.34 -30.77 3.22
C TYR A 8 28.77 -30.51 4.66
N VAL A 9 29.02 -31.60 5.39
CA VAL A 9 29.58 -31.62 6.74
C VAL A 9 30.59 -32.76 6.79
N GLU A 10 31.68 -32.61 7.53
CA GLU A 10 32.64 -33.71 7.73
C GLU A 10 32.00 -34.85 8.51
N ASN A 11 32.22 -36.09 8.06
CA ASN A 11 31.68 -37.33 8.64
C ASN A 11 30.17 -37.23 8.96
N PRO A 12 29.29 -37.11 7.93
CA PRO A 12 27.85 -36.95 8.15
C PRO A 12 27.22 -38.14 8.90
N LEU A 13 27.77 -39.34 8.75
CA LEU A 13 27.23 -40.57 9.34
C LEU A 13 27.56 -40.73 10.84
N LYS A 14 28.48 -39.93 11.39
CA LYS A 14 28.88 -39.97 12.81
C LYS A 14 28.15 -38.94 13.65
N ASN A 15 27.95 -39.24 14.93
CA ASN A 15 27.28 -38.37 15.90
C ASN A 15 25.91 -37.86 15.43
N SER A 16 25.25 -38.60 14.54
CA SER A 16 24.01 -38.19 13.87
C SER A 16 24.08 -36.84 13.12
N ASN A 17 25.26 -36.45 12.60
CA ASN A 17 25.46 -35.19 11.88
C ASN A 17 24.53 -35.04 10.66
N TYR A 18 24.16 -36.14 10.01
CA TYR A 18 23.19 -36.17 8.91
C TYR A 18 21.82 -35.61 9.31
N ILE A 19 21.38 -35.84 10.56
CA ILE A 19 20.12 -35.25 11.09
C ILE A 19 20.23 -33.73 11.13
N GLU A 20 21.40 -33.20 11.49
CA GLU A 20 21.62 -31.76 11.53
C GLU A 20 21.49 -31.16 10.11
N VAL A 21 22.06 -31.81 9.08
CA VAL A 21 21.90 -31.42 7.67
C VAL A 21 20.43 -31.46 7.25
N THR A 22 19.73 -32.58 7.49
CA THR A 22 18.32 -32.73 7.13
C THR A 22 17.44 -31.69 7.85
N SER A 23 17.75 -31.37 9.11
CA SER A 23 16.98 -30.39 9.88
C SER A 23 17.08 -28.98 9.29
N MET A 24 18.21 -28.61 8.70
CA MET A 24 18.41 -27.34 8.01
C MET A 24 17.64 -27.30 6.68
N ILE A 25 17.67 -28.39 5.91
CA ILE A 25 16.86 -28.53 4.68
C ILE A 25 15.37 -28.37 5.03
N ARG A 26 14.91 -29.04 6.10
CA ARG A 26 13.50 -28.93 6.57
C ARG A 26 13.14 -27.49 6.95
N ALA A 27 13.98 -26.83 7.74
CA ALA A 27 13.72 -25.46 8.20
C ALA A 27 13.65 -24.48 7.02
N ALA A 28 14.56 -24.61 6.05
CA ALA A 28 14.60 -23.77 4.86
C ALA A 28 13.42 -24.06 3.91
N ALA A 29 13.08 -25.34 3.70
CA ALA A 29 11.92 -25.75 2.90
C ALA A 29 10.61 -25.20 3.47
N LYS A 30 10.43 -25.26 4.79
CA LYS A 30 9.24 -24.72 5.47
C LYS A 30 9.10 -23.21 5.32
N ASN A 31 10.21 -22.47 5.40
CA ASN A 31 10.20 -21.03 5.15
C ASN A 31 9.86 -20.69 3.69
N PHE A 32 10.31 -21.51 2.74
CA PHE A 32 10.02 -21.36 1.32
C PHE A 32 8.56 -21.64 0.96
N SER A 33 8.01 -22.79 1.39
CA SER A 33 6.65 -23.21 1.02
C SER A 33 5.54 -22.32 1.59
N GLY A 34 5.84 -21.48 2.60
CA GLY A 34 4.88 -20.53 3.16
C GLY A 34 3.67 -21.22 3.79
N LYS A 35 2.52 -20.53 3.87
CA LYS A 35 1.26 -20.92 4.53
C LYS A 35 0.56 -22.19 3.96
N ALA A 36 1.27 -23.17 3.45
CA ALA A 36 0.63 -24.43 3.10
C ALA A 36 0.18 -25.12 4.40
N LYS A 37 -1.14 -25.29 4.58
CA LYS A 37 -1.71 -26.27 5.53
C LYS A 37 -1.45 -27.68 4.98
N GLU A 38 -0.19 -28.02 4.73
CA GLU A 38 0.13 -29.41 4.44
C GLU A 38 -0.14 -30.22 5.69
N SER A 39 -0.78 -31.38 5.50
CA SER A 39 -1.00 -32.31 6.60
C SER A 39 0.35 -32.65 7.23
N PRO A 40 0.48 -32.66 8.57
CA PRO A 40 1.74 -33.00 9.25
C PRO A 40 2.38 -34.29 8.73
N ILE A 41 1.56 -35.23 8.24
CA ILE A 41 2.01 -36.49 7.66
C ILE A 41 2.91 -36.32 6.43
N TRP A 42 2.65 -35.33 5.56
CA TRP A 42 3.45 -35.10 4.35
C TRP A 42 4.79 -34.46 4.72
N GLU A 43 4.79 -33.49 5.63
CA GLU A 43 6.02 -32.84 6.12
C GLU A 43 6.95 -33.86 6.81
N ASP A 44 6.41 -34.69 7.71
CA ASP A 44 7.21 -35.67 8.45
C ASP A 44 7.72 -36.80 7.55
N SER A 45 6.93 -37.23 6.57
CA SER A 45 7.35 -38.24 5.60
C SER A 45 8.40 -37.70 4.64
N ALA A 46 8.26 -36.46 4.16
CA ALA A 46 9.26 -35.79 3.33
C ALA A 46 10.57 -35.59 4.09
N PHE A 47 10.50 -35.27 5.38
CA PHE A 47 11.67 -35.20 6.25
C PHE A 47 12.38 -36.56 6.38
N ASN A 48 11.62 -37.64 6.60
CA ASN A 48 12.19 -38.99 6.68
C ASN A 48 12.83 -39.42 5.36
N LEU A 49 12.21 -39.12 4.22
CA LEU A 49 12.82 -39.36 2.91
C LEU A 49 14.14 -38.58 2.77
N THR A 50 14.11 -37.28 3.05
CA THR A 50 15.31 -36.41 2.98
C THR A 50 16.42 -36.90 3.89
N LYS A 51 16.10 -37.37 5.10
CA LYS A 51 17.06 -37.92 6.07
C LYS A 51 17.82 -39.11 5.50
N ASN A 52 17.09 -40.08 4.96
CA ASN A 52 17.70 -41.30 4.42
C ASN A 52 18.43 -41.06 3.10
N ILE A 53 18.00 -40.06 2.31
CA ILE A 53 18.74 -39.59 1.13
C ILE A 53 20.08 -38.96 1.52
N VAL A 54 20.13 -38.15 2.59
CA VAL A 54 21.41 -37.60 3.09
C VAL A 54 22.34 -38.72 3.57
N VAL A 55 21.80 -39.76 4.23
CA VAL A 55 22.58 -40.96 4.61
C VAL A 55 23.12 -41.66 3.37
N TYR A 56 22.28 -41.87 2.34
CA TYR A 56 22.72 -42.47 1.08
C TYR A 56 23.84 -41.66 0.43
N CYS A 57 23.64 -40.36 0.26
CA CYS A 57 24.66 -39.50 -0.34
C CYS A 57 25.96 -39.51 0.48
N ALA A 58 25.89 -39.58 1.80
CA ALA A 58 27.09 -39.64 2.65
C ALA A 58 27.81 -41.00 2.61
N ALA A 59 27.09 -42.10 2.37
CA ALA A 59 27.67 -43.44 2.29
C ALA A 59 28.31 -43.72 0.91
N ILE A 60 27.73 -43.17 -0.16
CA ILE A 60 28.14 -43.45 -1.54
C ILE A 60 29.02 -42.34 -2.13
N LEU A 61 28.84 -41.08 -1.69
CA LEU A 61 29.56 -39.93 -2.23
C LEU A 61 30.41 -39.26 -1.14
N ASP A 62 31.72 -39.15 -1.39
CA ASP A 62 32.64 -38.39 -0.52
C ASP A 62 32.26 -36.91 -0.37
N TYR A 63 31.64 -36.37 -1.43
CA TYR A 63 31.17 -34.99 -1.48
C TYR A 63 29.88 -34.93 -2.29
N PHE A 64 28.84 -34.34 -1.71
CA PHE A 64 27.52 -34.20 -2.34
C PHE A 64 26.95 -32.80 -2.15
N THR A 65 26.04 -32.42 -3.02
CA THR A 65 25.38 -31.13 -3.08
C THR A 65 23.85 -31.28 -3.04
N LEU A 66 23.14 -30.17 -3.02
CA LEU A 66 21.67 -30.17 -3.09
C LEU A 66 21.14 -30.79 -4.39
N ILE A 67 21.91 -30.72 -5.49
CA ILE A 67 21.54 -31.34 -6.78
C ILE A 67 21.64 -32.85 -6.67
N ASP A 68 22.71 -33.37 -6.07
CA ASP A 68 22.88 -34.82 -5.89
C ASP A 68 21.77 -35.39 -4.99
N CYS A 69 21.40 -34.68 -3.92
CA CYS A 69 20.24 -35.04 -3.10
C CYS A 69 18.94 -35.08 -3.91
N TYR A 70 18.73 -34.09 -4.78
CA TYR A 70 17.54 -34.03 -5.64
C TYR A 70 17.50 -35.19 -6.65
N GLU A 71 18.61 -35.46 -7.33
CA GLU A 71 18.69 -36.55 -8.31
C GLU A 71 18.50 -37.92 -7.65
N THR A 72 19.06 -38.10 -6.45
CA THR A 72 18.88 -39.31 -5.65
C THR A 72 17.42 -39.48 -5.21
N MET A 73 16.73 -38.40 -4.82
CA MET A 73 15.30 -38.46 -4.47
C MET A 73 14.44 -38.99 -5.61
N LEU A 74 14.74 -38.62 -6.86
CA LEU A 74 14.00 -39.12 -8.03
C LEU A 74 14.17 -40.63 -8.25
N LYS A 75 15.24 -41.21 -7.72
CA LYS A 75 15.52 -42.65 -7.77
C LYS A 75 15.12 -43.38 -6.48
N ALA A 76 14.49 -42.72 -5.50
CA ALA A 76 14.22 -43.31 -4.18
C ALA A 76 13.40 -44.62 -4.17
N ASP A 77 12.63 -44.89 -5.24
CA ASP A 77 11.82 -46.10 -5.38
C ASP A 77 12.55 -47.23 -6.15
N SER A 78 13.77 -47.00 -6.63
CA SER A 78 14.54 -47.99 -7.38
C SER A 78 15.23 -48.99 -6.45
N LYS A 79 15.44 -50.22 -6.94
CA LYS A 79 16.29 -51.21 -6.24
C LYS A 79 17.76 -50.81 -6.22
N GLU A 80 18.19 -50.03 -7.21
CA GLU A 80 19.55 -49.47 -7.32
C GLU A 80 20.01 -48.78 -6.02
N ILE A 81 19.13 -48.04 -5.32
CA ILE A 81 19.49 -47.39 -4.06
C ILE A 81 19.81 -48.40 -2.95
N ILE A 82 19.03 -49.48 -2.86
CA ILE A 82 19.20 -50.51 -1.84
C ILE A 82 20.47 -51.30 -2.14
N ASP A 83 20.63 -51.74 -3.38
CA ASP A 83 21.79 -52.52 -3.84
C ASP A 83 23.09 -51.75 -3.59
N ASN A 84 23.14 -50.45 -3.96
CA ASN A 84 24.31 -49.61 -3.72
C ASN A 84 24.67 -49.48 -2.22
N LEU A 85 23.67 -49.41 -1.33
CA LEU A 85 23.91 -49.33 0.11
C LEU A 85 24.39 -50.66 0.70
N GLU A 86 23.81 -51.77 0.26
CA GLU A 86 24.24 -53.11 0.66
C GLU A 86 25.69 -53.37 0.21
N ASP A 87 26.03 -52.99 -1.02
CA ASP A 87 27.39 -53.08 -1.55
C ASP A 87 28.37 -52.19 -0.75
N SER A 88 27.93 -51.01 -0.29
CA SER A 88 28.78 -50.10 0.49
C SER A 88 29.21 -50.64 1.86
N ILE A 89 28.44 -51.55 2.46
CA ILE A 89 28.72 -52.19 3.76
C ILE A 89 29.27 -53.62 3.61
N ALA A 90 29.22 -54.19 2.42
CA ALA A 90 29.81 -55.49 2.13
C ALA A 90 31.31 -55.44 2.47
N HIS A 91 31.73 -56.38 3.32
CA HIS A 91 33.12 -56.51 3.74
C HIS A 91 33.93 -57.12 2.59
N ASP A 92 34.48 -56.26 1.75
CA ASP A 92 35.52 -56.62 0.79
C ASP A 92 36.84 -55.98 1.24
N GLU A 93 37.96 -56.69 1.07
CA GLU A 93 39.30 -56.19 1.43
C GLU A 93 39.67 -54.89 0.68
N ASP A 94 38.93 -54.57 -0.39
CA ASP A 94 39.08 -53.39 -1.24
C ASP A 94 38.05 -52.27 -0.98
N ASN A 95 37.19 -52.37 0.06
CA ASN A 95 36.18 -51.35 0.33
C ASN A 95 36.82 -50.04 0.85
N PRO A 96 36.73 -48.92 0.11
CA PRO A 96 37.49 -47.70 0.40
C PRO A 96 37.04 -46.94 1.66
N HIS A 97 35.82 -47.18 2.17
CA HIS A 97 35.23 -46.35 3.22
C HIS A 97 35.39 -46.87 4.66
N ASN A 98 35.70 -48.17 4.86
CA ASN A 98 35.91 -48.83 6.16
C ASN A 98 35.05 -48.24 7.31
N PHE A 99 33.72 -48.34 7.16
CA PHE A 99 32.75 -47.76 8.09
C PHE A 99 32.82 -48.40 9.48
N ASP A 100 32.65 -47.59 10.53
CA ASP A 100 32.57 -48.10 11.90
C ASP A 100 31.17 -48.65 12.25
N GLU A 101 31.02 -49.20 13.47
CA GLU A 101 29.75 -49.78 13.93
C GLU A 101 28.57 -48.79 13.91
N GLU A 102 28.81 -47.49 14.21
CA GLU A 102 27.77 -46.46 14.19
C GLU A 102 27.32 -46.19 12.75
N GLU A 103 28.29 -46.05 11.85
CA GLU A 103 28.07 -45.77 10.44
C GLU A 103 27.33 -46.92 9.75
N VAL A 104 27.78 -48.16 9.96
CA VAL A 104 27.11 -49.37 9.46
C VAL A 104 25.69 -49.49 10.01
N TYR A 105 25.46 -49.18 11.29
CA TYR A 105 24.10 -49.19 11.87
C TYR A 105 23.19 -48.15 11.20
N ASN A 106 23.70 -46.94 10.95
CA ASN A 106 22.95 -45.87 10.31
C ASN A 106 22.61 -46.20 8.84
N ILE A 107 23.55 -46.81 8.10
CA ILE A 107 23.32 -47.29 6.73
C ILE A 107 22.26 -48.39 6.71
N ASN A 108 22.33 -49.37 7.61
CA ASN A 108 21.31 -50.42 7.74
C ASN A 108 19.92 -49.86 8.05
N CYS A 109 19.83 -48.80 8.85
CA CYS A 109 18.55 -48.11 9.08
C CYS A 109 17.98 -47.49 7.80
N ALA A 110 18.84 -46.93 6.93
CA ALA A 110 18.42 -46.39 5.65
C ALA A 110 17.98 -47.49 4.67
N ILE A 111 18.69 -48.63 4.62
CA ILE A 111 18.31 -49.81 3.84
C ILE A 111 16.89 -50.25 4.22
N ARG A 112 16.64 -50.47 5.51
CA ARG A 112 15.30 -50.84 6.00
C ARG A 112 14.24 -49.82 5.62
N TYR A 113 14.55 -48.53 5.72
CA TYR A 113 13.61 -47.48 5.31
C TYR A 113 13.28 -47.54 3.82
N PHE A 114 14.25 -47.73 2.92
CA PHE A 114 13.98 -47.80 1.48
C PHE A 114 13.21 -49.06 1.10
N GLN A 115 13.46 -50.19 1.78
CA GLN A 115 12.65 -51.40 1.65
C GLN A 115 11.19 -51.17 2.07
N GLU A 116 10.95 -50.47 3.18
CA GLU A 116 9.60 -50.06 3.61
C GLU A 116 8.98 -49.05 2.63
N TYR A 117 9.77 -48.11 2.12
CA TYR A 117 9.31 -47.06 1.21
C TYR A 117 8.76 -47.64 -0.10
N GLN A 118 9.40 -48.68 -0.65
CA GLN A 118 8.91 -49.40 -1.85
C GLN A 118 7.55 -50.06 -1.64
N GLN A 119 7.18 -50.40 -0.40
CA GLN A 119 5.90 -51.03 -0.06
C GLN A 119 4.75 -50.03 0.06
N PHE A 120 5.03 -48.72 0.13
CA PHE A 120 3.98 -47.70 0.21
C PHE A 120 3.23 -47.55 -1.12
N GLU A 121 1.95 -47.13 -1.02
CA GLU A 121 1.11 -46.84 -2.19
C GLU A 121 1.73 -45.73 -3.07
N ASP A 122 1.66 -45.88 -4.39
CA ASP A 122 2.25 -44.93 -5.36
C ASP A 122 1.76 -43.49 -5.18
N LYS A 123 0.50 -43.31 -4.80
CA LYS A 123 -0.06 -41.99 -4.51
C LYS A 123 0.60 -41.33 -3.30
N PHE A 124 0.91 -42.12 -2.27
CA PHE A 124 1.63 -41.66 -1.09
C PHE A 124 3.07 -41.32 -1.44
N LYS A 125 3.79 -42.23 -2.13
CA LYS A 125 5.16 -41.97 -2.59
C LYS A 125 5.26 -40.70 -3.43
N SER A 126 4.34 -40.51 -4.38
CA SER A 126 4.26 -39.31 -5.22
C SER A 126 4.07 -38.04 -4.39
N GLY A 127 3.18 -38.05 -3.39
CA GLY A 127 2.97 -36.91 -2.50
C GLY A 127 4.19 -36.56 -1.66
N VAL A 128 4.86 -37.58 -1.09
CA VAL A 128 6.10 -37.40 -0.32
C VAL A 128 7.22 -36.85 -1.20
N LEU A 129 7.40 -37.40 -2.41
CA LEU A 129 8.43 -36.97 -3.35
C LEU A 129 8.23 -35.51 -3.79
N VAL A 130 7.00 -35.12 -4.18
CA VAL A 130 6.68 -33.73 -4.56
C VAL A 130 6.98 -32.78 -3.41
N THR A 131 6.60 -33.14 -2.18
CA THR A 131 6.83 -32.33 -0.99
C THR A 131 8.34 -32.14 -0.72
N ALA A 132 9.13 -33.22 -0.79
CA ALA A 132 10.57 -33.18 -0.53
C ALA A 132 11.35 -32.41 -1.63
N THR A 133 10.95 -32.57 -2.90
CA THR A 133 11.70 -32.03 -4.05
C THR A 133 11.38 -30.58 -4.38
N THR A 134 10.18 -30.08 -4.04
CA THR A 134 9.72 -28.71 -4.37
C THR A 134 10.72 -27.64 -3.97
N PHE A 135 11.31 -27.78 -2.78
CA PHE A 135 12.31 -26.84 -2.30
C PHE A 135 13.65 -26.96 -3.02
N LEU A 136 14.14 -28.19 -3.18
CA LEU A 136 15.43 -28.48 -3.82
C LEU A 136 15.47 -28.07 -5.30
N ASN A 137 14.31 -28.08 -5.98
CA ASN A 137 14.19 -27.71 -7.38
C ASN A 137 14.71 -26.29 -7.70
N GLN A 138 14.70 -25.38 -6.72
CA GLN A 138 15.25 -24.03 -6.90
C GLN A 138 16.76 -24.00 -7.15
N PHE A 139 17.48 -25.01 -6.69
CA PHE A 139 18.94 -25.10 -6.83
C PHE A 139 19.37 -25.65 -8.19
N GLN A 140 18.42 -25.96 -9.08
CA GLN A 140 18.70 -26.22 -10.49
C GLN A 140 18.95 -24.94 -11.31
N ASP A 141 18.56 -23.76 -10.79
CA ASP A 141 18.91 -22.48 -11.42
C ASP A 141 20.43 -22.28 -11.44
N TYR A 142 20.97 -21.82 -12.58
CA TYR A 142 22.41 -21.65 -12.76
C TYR A 142 23.08 -20.79 -11.68
N ASN A 143 22.43 -19.72 -11.21
CA ASN A 143 23.03 -18.85 -10.19
C ASN A 143 23.03 -19.51 -8.81
N ALA A 144 21.95 -20.22 -8.47
CA ALA A 144 21.83 -20.95 -7.22
C ALA A 144 22.82 -22.13 -7.19
N ALA A 145 22.85 -22.95 -8.24
CA ALA A 145 23.78 -24.06 -8.42
C ALA A 145 25.24 -23.60 -8.31
N ARG A 146 25.62 -22.53 -9.03
CA ARG A 146 26.99 -22.02 -9.01
C ARG A 146 27.44 -21.58 -7.61
N LEU A 147 26.54 -21.06 -6.79
CA LEU A 147 26.85 -20.57 -5.44
C LEU A 147 26.80 -21.67 -4.39
N PHE A 148 25.76 -22.50 -4.42
CA PHE A 148 25.42 -23.45 -3.35
C PHE A 148 25.72 -24.92 -3.68
N CYS A 149 25.92 -25.24 -4.95
CA CYS A 149 26.32 -26.57 -5.42
C CYS A 149 27.67 -26.50 -6.17
N PRO A 150 28.73 -25.91 -5.60
CA PRO A 150 30.04 -25.91 -6.24
C PRO A 150 30.65 -27.32 -6.20
N THR A 151 31.55 -27.62 -7.14
CA THR A 151 32.47 -28.76 -6.99
C THR A 151 33.43 -28.51 -5.82
N PHE A 152 33.98 -29.56 -5.22
CA PHE A 152 34.88 -29.46 -4.06
C PHE A 152 36.05 -28.48 -4.29
N GLU A 153 36.65 -28.51 -5.48
CA GLU A 153 37.74 -27.61 -5.88
C GLU A 153 37.34 -26.13 -5.90
N LYS A 154 36.08 -25.84 -6.22
CA LYS A 154 35.54 -24.48 -6.34
C LYS A 154 34.93 -23.98 -5.03
N LEU A 155 34.95 -24.77 -3.96
CA LEU A 155 34.40 -24.42 -2.65
C LEU A 155 35.29 -23.39 -1.95
N THR A 156 34.77 -22.19 -1.71
CA THR A 156 35.53 -21.12 -1.04
C THR A 156 35.26 -21.03 0.46
N ILE A 157 34.03 -21.30 0.90
CA ILE A 157 33.65 -21.33 2.31
C ILE A 157 33.57 -22.80 2.72
N LYS A 158 34.65 -23.30 3.32
CA LYS A 158 34.75 -24.70 3.78
C LYS A 158 34.00 -24.92 5.10
N SER A 159 34.06 -23.95 6.01
CA SER A 159 33.43 -24.04 7.33
C SER A 159 32.83 -22.70 7.75
N MET A 160 31.55 -22.74 8.11
CA MET A 160 30.87 -21.59 8.72
C MET A 160 31.41 -21.30 10.13
N ASP A 161 31.93 -22.31 10.81
CA ASP A 161 32.52 -22.17 12.15
C ASP A 161 33.77 -21.29 12.11
N GLU A 162 34.69 -21.57 11.18
CA GLU A 162 35.89 -20.77 10.97
C GLU A 162 35.57 -19.32 10.57
N LEU A 163 34.54 -19.13 9.75
CA LEU A 163 34.14 -17.81 9.29
C LEU A 163 33.67 -16.95 10.47
N VAL A 164 32.79 -17.51 11.30
CA VAL A 164 32.23 -16.83 12.47
C VAL A 164 33.32 -16.54 13.51
N ASP A 165 34.23 -17.49 13.75
CA ASP A 165 35.29 -17.34 14.76
C ASP A 165 36.41 -16.40 14.32
N SER A 166 36.72 -16.35 13.03
CA SER A 166 37.68 -15.39 12.46
C SER A 166 37.13 -13.97 12.30
N GLY A 167 35.84 -13.75 12.55
CA GLY A 167 35.21 -12.42 12.47
C GLY A 167 35.06 -11.90 11.04
N LYS A 168 35.00 -12.79 10.04
CA LYS A 168 34.79 -12.40 8.64
C LYS A 168 33.35 -11.90 8.41
N ILE A 169 33.20 -10.96 7.48
CA ILE A 169 31.90 -10.37 7.13
C ILE A 169 31.35 -11.07 5.89
N ILE A 170 30.14 -11.63 5.98
CA ILE A 170 29.39 -12.16 4.84
C ILE A 170 28.41 -11.08 4.37
N LEU A 171 28.48 -10.74 3.08
CA LEU A 171 27.48 -9.91 2.42
C LEU A 171 26.74 -10.78 1.41
N PHE A 172 25.45 -11.02 1.67
CA PHE A 172 24.58 -11.77 0.79
C PHE A 172 23.69 -10.82 -0.01
N ASN A 173 23.78 -10.87 -1.34
CA ASN A 173 23.00 -10.04 -2.25
C ASN A 173 22.68 -10.84 -3.52
N LEU A 174 21.39 -11.05 -3.79
CA LEU A 174 20.90 -11.67 -5.01
C LEU A 174 19.81 -10.78 -5.63
N LYS A 175 19.85 -10.65 -6.96
CA LYS A 175 18.86 -9.84 -7.71
C LYS A 175 17.50 -10.50 -7.81
N ASN A 176 17.44 -11.83 -7.80
CA ASN A 176 16.19 -12.59 -7.88
C ASN A 176 15.63 -12.77 -6.46
N GLU A 177 14.49 -12.16 -6.19
CA GLU A 177 13.83 -12.12 -4.88
C GLU A 177 13.44 -13.51 -4.36
N ALA A 178 12.91 -14.38 -5.23
CA ALA A 178 12.49 -15.73 -4.84
C ALA A 178 13.69 -16.60 -4.41
N LEU A 179 14.79 -16.54 -5.16
CA LEU A 179 16.03 -17.24 -4.81
C LEU A 179 16.72 -16.61 -3.60
N ALA A 180 16.66 -15.26 -3.47
CA ALA A 180 17.23 -14.54 -2.34
C ALA A 180 16.64 -15.01 -1.01
N ARG A 181 15.32 -15.24 -0.96
CA ARG A 181 14.64 -15.77 0.21
C ARG A 181 15.17 -17.14 0.63
N SER A 182 15.10 -18.13 -0.26
CA SER A 182 15.50 -19.51 0.04
C SER A 182 16.98 -19.63 0.39
N MET A 183 17.84 -19.01 -0.41
CA MET A 183 19.29 -19.05 -0.22
C MET A 183 19.72 -18.25 1.01
N GLY A 184 19.09 -17.09 1.25
CA GLY A 184 19.36 -16.25 2.42
C GLY A 184 19.00 -16.96 3.72
N THR A 185 17.84 -17.63 3.76
CA THR A 185 17.42 -18.43 4.92
C THR A 185 18.42 -19.55 5.22
N PHE A 186 18.94 -20.25 4.21
CA PHE A 186 19.98 -21.26 4.40
C PHE A 186 21.25 -20.69 5.04
N ILE A 187 21.84 -19.65 4.45
CA ILE A 187 23.07 -19.03 4.99
C ILE A 187 22.83 -18.59 6.43
N LYS A 188 21.68 -17.98 6.71
CA LYS A 188 21.30 -17.52 8.04
C LYS A 188 21.22 -18.69 9.03
N LEU A 189 20.51 -19.78 8.70
CA LEU A 189 20.41 -20.96 9.58
C LEU A 189 21.79 -21.58 9.87
N HIS A 190 22.67 -21.65 8.87
CA HIS A 190 24.06 -22.11 9.07
C HIS A 190 24.87 -21.17 9.97
N TYR A 191 24.70 -19.87 9.79
CA TYR A 191 25.35 -18.86 10.63
C TYR A 191 24.88 -18.99 12.08
N GLU A 192 23.57 -19.03 12.32
CA GLU A 192 22.97 -19.21 13.64
C GLU A 192 23.41 -20.51 14.31
N ARG A 193 23.48 -21.62 13.55
CA ARG A 193 24.01 -22.89 14.04
C ARG A 193 25.46 -22.78 14.47
N SER A 194 26.32 -22.18 13.64
CA SER A 194 27.73 -21.96 13.96
C SER A 194 27.89 -21.14 15.25
N VAL A 195 27.07 -20.11 15.45
CA VAL A 195 27.06 -19.31 16.68
C VAL A 195 26.64 -20.14 17.89
N LEU A 196 25.56 -20.92 17.81
CA LEU A 196 25.12 -21.80 18.90
C LEU A 196 26.12 -22.91 19.21
N ASN A 197 26.86 -23.39 18.21
CA ASN A 197 27.91 -24.40 18.41
C ASN A 197 29.07 -23.90 19.29
N ARG A 198 29.26 -22.58 19.45
CA ARG A 198 30.18 -22.03 20.45
C ARG A 198 29.80 -22.39 21.88
N LEU A 199 28.53 -22.67 22.15
CA LEU A 199 28.05 -23.12 23.47
C LEU A 199 28.33 -24.62 23.68
N LYS A 200 28.15 -25.42 22.62
CA LYS A 200 28.41 -26.87 22.63
C LYS A 200 29.91 -27.18 22.74
N ASN A 201 30.76 -26.40 22.07
CA ASN A 201 32.20 -26.66 21.96
C ASN A 201 33.03 -25.67 22.80
N PRO A 202 33.59 -26.07 23.96
CA PRO A 202 34.36 -25.18 24.83
C PRO A 202 35.64 -24.64 24.19
N LYS A 203 36.18 -25.34 23.17
CA LYS A 203 37.39 -24.93 22.44
C LYS A 203 37.17 -23.70 21.55
N ARG A 204 35.92 -23.36 21.21
CA ARG A 204 35.60 -22.22 20.35
C ARG A 204 35.49 -20.95 21.18
N LYS A 205 36.28 -19.93 20.82
CA LYS A 205 36.32 -18.64 21.54
C LYS A 205 35.03 -17.86 21.34
N ARG A 206 34.65 -17.08 22.36
CA ARG A 206 33.41 -16.25 22.36
C ARG A 206 33.70 -14.75 22.36
N ASP A 207 34.98 -14.38 22.24
CA ASP A 207 35.45 -13.00 22.30
C ASP A 207 34.96 -12.17 21.10
N THR A 208 34.78 -12.83 19.95
CA THR A 208 34.30 -12.21 18.72
C THR A 208 32.77 -12.11 18.72
N LEU A 209 32.25 -10.87 18.68
CA LEU A 209 30.82 -10.61 18.52
C LEU A 209 30.32 -11.19 17.20
N ALA A 210 29.34 -12.09 17.27
CA ALA A 210 28.61 -12.56 16.10
C ALA A 210 27.41 -11.63 15.86
N ALA A 211 27.36 -10.98 14.70
CA ALA A 211 26.30 -10.04 14.36
C ALA A 211 25.55 -10.49 13.10
N LEU A 212 24.25 -10.67 13.22
CA LEU A 212 23.34 -10.87 12.09
C LEU A 212 22.57 -9.57 11.84
N ILE A 213 22.58 -9.10 10.59
CA ILE A 213 21.81 -7.93 10.15
C ILE A 213 20.94 -8.36 8.98
N ALA A 214 19.62 -8.38 9.20
CA ALA A 214 18.63 -8.73 8.20
C ALA A 214 17.79 -7.50 7.86
N ASP A 215 17.95 -7.00 6.65
CA ASP A 215 16.96 -6.09 6.04
C ASP A 215 15.80 -6.93 5.50
N GLU A 216 14.58 -6.40 5.58
CA GLU A 216 13.35 -7.11 5.20
C GLU A 216 13.24 -8.53 5.83
N TYR A 217 13.43 -8.60 7.15
CA TYR A 217 13.45 -9.82 7.95
C TYR A 217 12.23 -10.74 7.77
N GLN A 218 11.06 -10.21 7.40
CA GLN A 218 9.88 -11.03 7.12
C GLN A 218 10.11 -12.07 5.99
N ASP A 219 11.08 -11.87 5.12
CA ASP A 219 11.39 -12.85 4.07
C ASP A 219 12.28 -13.97 4.62
N LEU A 220 13.14 -13.66 5.59
CA LEU A 220 14.12 -14.61 6.14
C LEU A 220 13.65 -15.30 7.42
N VAL A 221 12.57 -14.84 8.05
CA VAL A 221 12.16 -15.29 9.39
C VAL A 221 11.89 -16.80 9.47
N SER A 222 12.53 -17.48 10.41
CA SER A 222 12.26 -18.91 10.68
C SER A 222 12.01 -19.18 12.15
N VAL A 223 11.13 -20.13 12.43
CA VAL A 223 10.86 -20.59 13.80
C VAL A 223 11.06 -22.10 13.87
N GLY A 224 11.70 -22.58 14.91
CA GLY A 224 12.05 -23.98 15.10
C GLY A 224 10.86 -24.87 15.41
N TYR A 225 10.10 -25.29 14.40
CA TYR A 225 9.06 -26.31 14.56
C TYR A 225 9.67 -27.72 14.62
N GLY A 226 9.14 -28.59 15.50
CA GLY A 226 9.49 -30.02 15.52
C GLY A 226 10.97 -30.33 15.81
N GLY A 227 11.65 -29.46 16.57
CA GLY A 227 13.05 -29.67 16.97
C GLY A 227 14.10 -29.03 16.05
N SER A 228 13.71 -28.49 14.89
CA SER A 228 14.62 -27.78 13.97
C SER A 228 15.21 -26.48 14.55
N ILE A 229 16.33 -26.00 14.00
CA ILE A 229 16.90 -24.70 14.37
C ILE A 229 16.07 -23.56 13.77
N GLY A 230 15.88 -22.50 14.54
CA GLY A 230 15.15 -21.31 14.12
C GLY A 230 15.52 -20.11 14.99
N ASP A 231 14.97 -18.96 14.63
CA ASP A 231 15.37 -17.65 15.12
C ASP A 231 14.98 -17.49 16.60
N ASP A 232 13.93 -18.19 17.03
CA ASP A 232 13.47 -18.28 18.41
C ASP A 232 14.55 -18.85 19.33
N LYS A 233 15.28 -19.88 18.89
CA LYS A 233 16.33 -20.53 19.68
C LYS A 233 17.58 -19.66 19.81
N ILE A 234 18.05 -19.07 18.71
CA ILE A 234 19.23 -18.20 18.74
C ILE A 234 18.93 -16.91 19.50
N CYS A 235 17.73 -16.32 19.36
CA CYS A 235 17.38 -15.11 20.11
C CYS A 235 17.25 -15.41 21.63
N ALA A 236 16.84 -16.61 22.00
CA ALA A 236 16.75 -17.02 23.41
C ALA A 236 18.12 -17.35 24.04
N LYS A 237 19.01 -18.07 23.32
CA LYS A 237 20.28 -18.61 23.86
C LYS A 237 21.53 -17.85 23.40
N GLY A 238 21.43 -17.03 22.36
CA GLY A 238 22.58 -16.40 21.69
C GLY A 238 23.36 -15.41 22.56
N ARG A 239 22.76 -14.89 23.65
CA ARG A 239 23.45 -13.98 24.58
C ARG A 239 24.73 -14.60 25.14
N GLU A 240 24.69 -15.89 25.51
CA GLU A 240 25.87 -16.61 26.02
C GLU A 240 26.94 -16.83 24.93
N ALA A 241 26.53 -16.82 23.66
CA ALA A 241 27.40 -16.98 22.50
C ALA A 241 27.96 -15.65 21.94
N ASN A 242 27.74 -14.54 22.65
CA ASN A 242 28.08 -13.18 22.22
C ASN A 242 27.45 -12.84 20.85
N PHE A 243 26.14 -13.06 20.75
CA PHE A 243 25.35 -12.82 19.53
C PHE A 243 24.55 -11.52 19.60
N PHE A 244 24.50 -10.80 18.48
CA PHE A 244 23.68 -9.63 18.24
C PHE A 244 22.85 -9.81 16.98
N PHE A 245 21.55 -9.49 17.06
CA PHE A 245 20.66 -9.55 15.92
C PHE A 245 19.94 -8.21 15.71
N LEU A 246 20.14 -7.63 14.52
CA LEU A 246 19.37 -6.51 14.02
C LEU A 246 18.45 -6.99 12.89
N ALA A 247 17.15 -7.02 13.16
CA ALA A 247 16.12 -7.36 12.19
C ALA A 247 15.29 -6.12 11.86
N ALA A 248 15.24 -5.73 10.58
CA ALA A 248 14.37 -4.68 10.07
C ALA A 248 13.19 -5.31 9.32
N SER A 249 11.97 -4.86 9.59
CA SER A 249 10.75 -5.33 8.92
C SER A 249 9.78 -4.16 8.77
N GLN A 250 8.88 -4.25 7.78
CA GLN A 250 7.88 -3.24 7.50
C GLN A 250 6.81 -3.13 8.61
N SER A 251 6.41 -4.27 9.19
CA SER A 251 5.40 -4.33 10.25
C SER A 251 5.48 -5.63 11.04
N ILE A 252 4.92 -5.63 12.26
CA ILE A 252 4.74 -6.84 13.05
C ILE A 252 3.82 -7.83 12.31
N ASN A 253 2.80 -7.33 11.63
CA ASN A 253 1.88 -8.16 10.86
C ASN A 253 2.55 -8.88 9.68
N SER A 254 3.60 -8.29 9.08
CA SER A 254 4.39 -8.95 8.04
C SER A 254 5.10 -10.20 8.58
N ILE A 255 5.61 -10.13 9.81
CA ILE A 255 6.25 -11.28 10.51
C ILE A 255 5.20 -12.34 10.86
N TYR A 256 4.03 -11.94 11.36
CA TYR A 256 2.92 -12.87 11.62
C TYR A 256 2.51 -13.63 10.36
N ASN A 257 2.43 -12.93 9.23
CA ASN A 257 2.08 -13.55 7.95
C ASN A 257 3.15 -14.51 7.44
N ALA A 258 4.43 -14.19 7.63
CA ALA A 258 5.54 -15.03 7.20
C ALA A 258 5.63 -16.33 8.02
N ILE A 259 5.38 -16.28 9.34
CA ILE A 259 5.45 -17.45 10.23
C ILE A 259 4.17 -18.30 10.15
N GLY A 260 3.01 -17.68 9.91
CA GLY A 260 1.71 -18.38 9.81
C GLY A 260 1.12 -18.86 11.15
N ASN A 261 1.89 -18.83 12.24
CA ASN A 261 1.45 -19.12 13.61
C ASN A 261 1.68 -17.91 14.49
N GLU A 262 0.59 -17.28 14.92
CA GLU A 262 0.63 -16.05 15.72
C GLU A 262 1.29 -16.26 17.09
N LYS A 263 1.10 -17.42 17.74
CA LYS A 263 1.71 -17.70 19.05
C LYS A 263 3.24 -17.79 18.94
N ALA A 264 3.71 -18.57 17.98
CA ALA A 264 5.14 -18.74 17.72
C ALA A 264 5.80 -17.41 17.31
N ALA A 265 5.10 -16.59 16.52
CA ALA A 265 5.58 -15.28 16.13
C ALA A 265 5.65 -14.29 17.31
N LYS A 266 4.65 -14.31 18.20
CA LYS A 266 4.68 -13.50 19.44
C LYS A 266 5.85 -13.90 20.34
N GLU A 267 6.11 -15.20 20.51
CA GLU A 267 7.25 -15.73 21.26
C GLU A 267 8.59 -15.24 20.67
N LEU A 268 8.74 -15.30 19.34
CA LEU A 268 9.93 -14.77 18.66
C LEU A 268 10.09 -13.26 18.88
N ILE A 269 9.04 -12.47 18.65
CA ILE A 269 9.08 -11.01 18.79
C ILE A 269 9.40 -10.61 20.25
N GLN A 270 8.96 -11.39 21.24
CA GLN A 270 9.31 -11.18 22.65
C GLN A 270 10.81 -11.25 22.94
N ASN A 271 11.58 -12.04 22.18
CA ASN A 271 13.03 -12.09 22.36
C ASN A 271 13.75 -10.81 21.92
N PHE A 272 13.13 -10.00 21.05
CA PHE A 272 13.64 -8.66 20.71
C PHE A 272 13.30 -7.67 21.82
N ARG A 273 14.25 -7.50 22.75
CA ARG A 273 14.13 -6.59 23.91
C ARG A 273 14.15 -5.11 23.53
N THR A 274 14.97 -4.76 22.55
CA THR A 274 15.02 -3.41 22.01
C THR A 274 14.22 -3.37 20.73
N ARG A 275 13.22 -2.48 20.66
CA ARG A 275 12.32 -2.35 19.52
C ARG A 275 12.22 -0.91 19.10
N ILE A 276 12.39 -0.64 17.82
CA ILE A 276 12.33 0.71 17.25
C ILE A 276 11.21 0.72 16.22
N ALA A 277 10.15 1.47 16.49
CA ALA A 277 9.08 1.70 15.52
C ALA A 277 9.23 3.08 14.90
N CYS A 278 9.52 3.07 13.60
CA CYS A 278 9.44 4.23 12.74
C CYS A 278 7.96 4.58 12.44
N HIS A 279 7.72 5.57 11.60
CA HIS A 279 6.38 5.86 11.11
C HIS A 279 5.74 4.61 10.50
N SER A 280 4.60 4.19 11.05
CA SER A 280 3.81 3.05 10.58
C SER A 280 2.33 3.39 10.56
N SER A 281 1.61 2.85 9.58
CA SER A 281 0.15 2.92 9.46
C SER A 281 -0.53 1.62 9.92
N ASP A 282 0.25 0.60 10.30
CA ASP A 282 -0.27 -0.69 10.75
C ASP A 282 -0.82 -0.61 12.18
N ILE A 283 -2.10 -0.91 12.34
CA ILE A 283 -2.82 -0.77 13.61
C ILE A 283 -2.25 -1.72 14.66
N GLU A 284 -1.88 -2.95 14.27
CA GLU A 284 -1.36 -3.95 15.18
C GLU A 284 0.02 -3.55 15.72
N THR A 285 0.90 -3.04 14.84
CA THR A 285 2.20 -2.49 15.25
C THR A 285 2.04 -1.31 16.22
N ILE A 286 1.12 -0.37 15.92
CA ILE A 286 0.83 0.77 16.81
C ILE A 286 0.29 0.30 18.15
N ARG A 287 -0.64 -0.67 18.14
CA ARG A 287 -1.25 -1.22 19.35
C ARG A 287 -0.19 -1.90 20.22
N ASN A 288 0.66 -2.75 19.65
CA ASN A 288 1.73 -3.44 20.36
C ASN A 288 2.66 -2.45 21.09
N PHE A 289 3.10 -1.40 20.39
CA PHE A 289 3.95 -0.38 21.02
C PHE A 289 3.22 0.43 22.09
N LYS A 290 1.95 0.81 21.86
CA LYS A 290 1.15 1.54 22.86
C LYS A 290 0.94 0.75 24.14
N GLU A 291 0.63 -0.53 24.03
CA GLU A 291 0.46 -1.42 25.18
C GLU A 291 1.77 -1.58 25.96
N LEU A 292 2.91 -1.69 25.27
CA LEU A 292 4.23 -1.77 25.90
C LEU A 292 4.63 -0.48 26.62
N MET A 293 4.32 0.68 26.04
CA MET A 293 4.60 1.98 26.65
C MET A 293 3.81 2.22 27.95
N GLY A 294 2.64 1.58 28.09
CA GLY A 294 1.81 1.68 29.28
C GLY A 294 0.94 2.95 29.32
N GLN A 295 0.28 3.12 30.46
CA GLN A 295 -0.65 4.21 30.75
C GLN A 295 -0.18 5.03 31.95
N GLU A 296 -0.44 6.33 31.93
CA GLU A 296 -0.24 7.23 33.06
C GLU A 296 -1.58 7.84 33.49
N GLU A 297 -1.72 8.10 34.78
CA GLU A 297 -2.87 8.82 35.31
C GLU A 297 -2.78 10.29 34.94
N LYS A 298 -3.80 10.79 34.23
CA LYS A 298 -3.95 12.21 33.91
C LYS A 298 -5.23 12.76 34.51
N GLU A 299 -5.11 13.95 35.09
CA GLU A 299 -6.27 14.71 35.53
C GLU A 299 -6.97 15.34 34.33
N LYS A 300 -8.29 15.12 34.26
CA LYS A 300 -9.15 15.66 33.22
C LYS A 300 -10.26 16.48 33.87
N THR A 301 -10.19 17.78 33.64
CA THR A 301 -11.21 18.75 34.05
C THR A 301 -12.23 18.93 32.94
N SER A 302 -13.46 18.51 33.17
CA SER A 302 -14.62 18.87 32.35
C SER A 302 -15.32 20.07 32.96
N ARG A 303 -15.52 21.11 32.14
CA ARG A 303 -16.25 22.32 32.50
C ARG A 303 -17.57 22.32 31.75
N SER A 304 -18.68 22.29 32.48
CA SER A 304 -20.02 22.44 31.93
C SER A 304 -20.61 23.75 32.43
N VAL A 305 -21.06 24.59 31.51
CA VAL A 305 -21.79 25.82 31.80
C VAL A 305 -23.22 25.58 31.36
N SER A 306 -24.15 25.66 32.30
CA SER A 306 -25.58 25.59 32.03
C SER A 306 -26.24 26.91 32.41
N GLU A 307 -27.07 27.43 31.51
CA GLU A 307 -27.82 28.66 31.71
C GLU A 307 -29.30 28.31 31.79
N ASN A 308 -29.97 28.74 32.86
CA ASN A 308 -31.39 28.49 33.06
C ASN A 308 -32.13 29.80 33.33
N SER A 309 -33.19 30.08 32.56
CA SER A 309 -33.97 31.32 32.64
C SER A 309 -35.48 31.02 32.55
N GLN A 310 -36.29 31.71 33.37
CA GLN A 310 -37.75 31.53 33.39
C GLN A 310 -38.53 32.43 32.40
N LYS A 311 -37.91 33.46 31.80
CA LYS A 311 -38.56 34.37 30.83
C LYS A 311 -37.60 34.76 29.70
N THR A 312 -37.63 33.98 28.62
CA THR A 312 -36.88 34.27 27.38
C THR A 312 -37.69 35.14 26.42
N THR A 313 -37.17 36.32 26.06
CA THR A 313 -37.69 37.12 24.93
C THR A 313 -36.78 36.97 23.71
N ARG A 314 -37.36 36.69 22.55
CA ARG A 314 -36.62 36.41 21.31
C ARG A 314 -36.28 37.72 20.61
N ASN A 315 -35.00 38.00 20.43
CA ASN A 315 -34.55 39.22 19.76
C ASN A 315 -34.42 38.93 18.25
N PHE A 316 -35.41 39.40 17.49
CA PHE A 316 -35.59 39.05 16.08
C PHE A 316 -34.53 39.66 15.14
N LEU A 317 -33.74 40.64 15.60
CA LEU A 317 -32.76 41.33 14.75
C LEU A 317 -31.35 40.71 14.81
N LEU A 318 -30.98 40.09 15.93
CA LEU A 318 -29.63 39.52 16.16
C LEU A 318 -29.63 37.99 16.27
N GLY A 319 -30.78 37.34 16.13
CA GLY A 319 -30.88 35.87 16.14
C GLY A 319 -30.38 35.28 17.46
N GLY A 320 -30.93 35.75 18.58
CA GLY A 320 -30.60 35.25 19.92
C GLY A 320 -31.77 35.43 20.90
N PHE A 321 -31.71 34.74 22.04
CA PHE A 321 -32.61 34.96 23.17
C PHE A 321 -31.97 36.00 24.10
N ASP A 322 -32.67 37.10 24.35
CA ASP A 322 -32.20 38.17 25.22
C ASP A 322 -32.92 38.01 26.56
N THR A 323 -32.17 37.80 27.64
CA THR A 323 -32.73 37.60 28.98
C THR A 323 -32.09 38.56 29.98
N LYS A 324 -32.92 39.23 30.78
CA LYS A 324 -32.47 39.96 31.97
C LYS A 324 -32.73 39.08 33.20
N GLY A 325 -31.67 38.51 33.76
CA GLY A 325 -31.72 37.70 34.99
C GLY A 325 -31.64 36.18 34.79
N ALA A 326 -30.73 35.70 33.92
CA ALA A 326 -30.45 34.27 33.80
C ALA A 326 -29.54 33.78 34.94
N ASN A 327 -29.84 32.60 35.50
CA ASN A 327 -28.94 31.94 36.43
C ASN A 327 -27.97 31.08 35.61
N ILE A 328 -26.69 31.46 35.64
CA ILE A 328 -25.59 30.72 35.01
C ILE A 328 -24.99 29.83 36.10
N ASN A 329 -25.08 28.53 35.91
CA ASN A 329 -24.47 27.55 36.80
C ASN A 329 -23.29 26.91 36.06
N GLU A 330 -22.10 27.06 36.62
CA GLU A 330 -20.89 26.47 36.10
C GLU A 330 -20.47 25.32 37.02
N SER A 331 -20.38 24.12 36.46
CA SER A 331 -19.84 22.97 37.16
C SER A 331 -18.52 22.55 36.52
N ILE A 332 -17.50 22.42 37.36
CA ILE A 332 -16.20 21.87 37.00
C ILE A 332 -16.10 20.51 37.68
N SER A 333 -16.03 19.44 36.89
CA SER A 333 -15.78 18.10 37.38
C SER A 333 -14.38 17.67 36.96
N THR A 334 -13.56 17.32 37.96
CA THR A 334 -12.21 16.79 37.74
C THR A 334 -12.25 15.29 37.95
N SER A 335 -11.80 14.52 36.96
CA SER A 335 -11.69 13.06 37.05
C SER A 335 -10.28 12.62 36.68
N GLN A 336 -9.75 11.63 37.39
CA GLN A 336 -8.50 10.98 37.01
C GLN A 336 -8.79 9.88 36.00
N GLN A 337 -8.18 9.96 34.82
CA GLN A 337 -8.30 8.95 33.76
C GLN A 337 -6.92 8.42 33.42
N LYS A 338 -6.80 7.08 33.30
CA LYS A 338 -5.59 6.44 32.79
C LYS A 338 -5.56 6.60 31.27
N GLU A 339 -4.56 7.31 30.76
CA GLU A 339 -4.35 7.52 29.33
C GLU A 339 -3.00 6.93 28.90
N TYR A 340 -2.90 6.43 27.67
CA TYR A 340 -1.64 5.94 27.13
C TYR A 340 -0.62 7.07 26.98
N LEU A 341 0.65 6.78 27.29
CA LEU A 341 1.78 7.71 27.13
C LEU A 341 1.92 8.25 25.70
N VAL A 342 1.59 7.42 24.71
CA VAL A 342 1.56 7.80 23.30
C VAL A 342 0.24 7.36 22.68
N THR A 343 -0.37 8.28 21.94
CA THR A 343 -1.61 8.01 21.18
C THR A 343 -1.31 7.49 19.78
N GLY A 344 -2.24 6.74 19.18
CA GLY A 344 -2.09 6.31 17.78
C GLY A 344 -1.91 7.50 16.82
N LYS A 345 -2.53 8.64 17.14
CA LYS A 345 -2.38 9.90 16.42
C LYS A 345 -0.95 10.44 16.44
N GLU A 346 -0.21 10.26 17.53
CA GLU A 346 1.20 10.67 17.63
C GLU A 346 2.12 9.77 16.83
N PHE A 347 1.85 8.46 16.82
CA PHE A 347 2.52 7.49 15.95
C PHE A 347 2.36 7.85 14.47
N SER A 348 1.13 8.14 14.02
CA SER A 348 0.84 8.56 12.65
C SER A 348 1.36 9.97 12.29
N LYS A 349 1.79 10.77 13.28
CA LYS A 349 2.36 12.11 13.08
C LYS A 349 3.89 12.14 13.12
N LEU A 350 4.55 10.99 13.32
CA LEU A 350 6.01 10.91 13.28
C LEU A 350 6.53 11.42 11.93
N LYS A 351 7.48 12.35 11.98
CA LYS A 351 8.14 12.88 10.77
C LYS A 351 9.22 11.91 10.29
N SER A 352 9.70 12.10 9.07
CA SER A 352 10.85 11.34 8.54
C SER A 352 12.02 11.38 9.52
N PHE A 353 12.61 10.23 9.82
CA PHE A 353 13.68 10.04 10.81
C PHE A 353 13.29 10.34 12.27
N GLU A 354 12.00 10.36 12.60
CA GLU A 354 11.51 10.22 13.97
C GLU A 354 11.04 8.78 14.21
N SER A 355 11.32 8.25 15.39
CA SER A 355 10.85 6.92 15.81
C SER A 355 10.56 6.88 17.31
N PHE A 356 9.72 5.94 17.73
CA PHE A 356 9.60 5.54 19.12
C PHE A 356 10.42 4.28 19.34
N ALA A 357 11.17 4.23 20.44
CA ALA A 357 12.01 3.12 20.78
C ALA A 357 11.76 2.65 22.21
N GLN A 358 11.54 1.36 22.35
CA GLN A 358 11.72 0.62 23.59
C GLN A 358 13.18 0.18 23.61
N VAL A 359 13.98 0.70 24.52
CA VAL A 359 15.41 0.41 24.63
C VAL A 359 15.67 -0.31 25.93
N TYR A 360 16.26 -1.50 25.84
CA TYR A 360 16.77 -2.22 26.98
C TYR A 360 18.27 -1.97 27.10
N ASP A 361 18.71 -1.41 28.24
CA ASP A 361 20.12 -1.08 28.48
C ASP A 361 20.91 -2.21 29.19
N GLY A 362 20.27 -3.36 29.40
CA GLY A 362 20.83 -4.48 30.16
C GLY A 362 20.40 -4.52 31.62
N VAL A 363 19.81 -3.44 32.12
CA VAL A 363 19.28 -3.32 33.49
C VAL A 363 17.78 -3.06 33.44
N GLU A 364 17.36 -2.00 32.75
CA GLU A 364 15.98 -1.56 32.67
C GLU A 364 15.53 -1.27 31.23
N THR A 365 14.21 -1.22 31.05
CA THR A 365 13.59 -0.90 29.77
C THR A 365 13.06 0.53 29.82
N LYS A 366 13.56 1.36 28.91
CA LYS A 366 13.16 2.77 28.79
C LYS A 366 12.52 3.06 27.44
N PHE A 367 11.58 3.99 27.44
CA PHE A 367 10.92 4.44 26.23
C PHE A 367 11.44 5.81 25.82
N TYR A 368 11.87 5.93 24.57
CA TYR A 368 12.43 7.16 24.01
C TYR A 368 11.78 7.51 22.68
N LYS A 369 11.58 8.80 22.45
CA LYS A 369 11.42 9.32 21.10
C LYS A 369 12.82 9.56 20.51
N MET A 370 13.20 8.75 19.53
CA MET A 370 14.51 8.80 18.89
C MET A 370 14.47 9.62 17.60
N TYR A 371 15.61 10.26 17.29
CA TYR A 371 15.83 11.00 16.06
C TYR A 371 16.94 10.33 15.25
N LEU A 372 16.54 9.54 14.27
CA LEU A 372 17.47 8.81 13.41
C LEU A 372 18.32 9.79 12.59
N LYS A 373 19.59 9.43 12.38
CA LYS A 373 20.54 10.25 11.60
C LYS A 373 20.86 9.54 10.29
N PRO A 374 20.40 10.06 9.14
CA PRO A 374 20.73 9.47 7.86
C PRO A 374 22.24 9.40 7.62
N HIS A 375 22.68 8.32 6.98
CA HIS A 375 24.10 8.04 6.72
C HIS A 375 24.79 9.17 5.94
N PHE A 376 24.09 9.82 5.01
CA PHE A 376 24.64 10.90 4.19
C PHE A 376 24.97 12.20 4.97
N LEU A 377 24.69 12.27 6.28
CA LEU A 377 25.06 13.42 7.09
C LEU A 377 26.55 13.42 7.44
N LYS A 378 27.29 14.41 6.92
CA LYS A 378 28.71 14.62 7.26
C LYS A 378 28.97 14.81 8.77
N LYS A 379 28.03 15.42 9.50
CA LYS A 379 28.12 15.62 10.97
C LYS A 379 26.94 14.94 11.67
N ARG A 380 27.20 13.89 12.45
CA ARG A 380 26.14 13.15 13.19
C ARG A 380 25.46 14.00 14.27
N SER A 381 26.16 14.99 14.81
CA SER A 381 25.63 15.96 15.80
C SER A 381 24.67 17.01 15.23
N THR A 382 24.36 16.97 13.92
CA THR A 382 23.40 17.88 13.29
C THR A 382 22.04 17.79 13.99
N LYS A 383 21.48 18.92 14.45
CA LYS A 383 20.18 18.96 15.14
C LYS A 383 19.09 18.41 14.20
N HIS A 384 18.13 17.64 14.73
CA HIS A 384 17.09 17.00 13.89
C HIS A 384 16.27 18.02 13.07
N LYS A 385 16.03 19.22 13.62
CA LYS A 385 15.40 20.34 12.89
C LYS A 385 16.16 20.70 11.59
N GLU A 386 17.49 20.63 11.59
CA GLU A 386 18.32 20.91 10.41
C GLU A 386 18.31 19.75 9.42
N VAL A 387 18.22 18.51 9.91
CA VAL A 387 18.02 17.33 9.05
C VAL A 387 16.70 17.46 8.29
N LEU A 388 15.60 17.79 8.98
CA LEU A 388 14.31 18.05 8.33
C LEU A 388 14.38 19.24 7.34
N LYS A 389 15.13 20.30 7.65
CA LYS A 389 15.35 21.42 6.70
C LYS A 389 16.10 20.99 5.44
N LYS A 390 17.09 20.09 5.57
CA LYS A 390 17.84 19.53 4.42
C LYS A 390 17.02 18.55 3.58
N LEU A 391 16.06 17.85 4.20
CA LEU A 391 15.14 16.93 3.54
C LEU A 391 13.98 17.64 2.86
N LYS A 392 13.60 18.82 3.35
CA LYS A 392 12.73 19.71 2.59
C LYS A 392 13.47 20.06 1.30
N PRO A 393 12.85 19.90 0.13
CA PRO A 393 13.49 20.26 -1.13
C PRO A 393 14.02 21.69 -0.99
N ASN A 394 15.31 21.89 -1.28
CA ASN A 394 15.91 23.22 -1.31
C ASN A 394 15.11 24.06 -2.30
N ASN A 395 14.24 24.93 -1.78
CA ASN A 395 13.53 25.96 -2.54
C ASN A 395 14.48 27.00 -3.18
N SER A 396 15.80 26.80 -3.14
CA SER A 396 16.79 27.63 -3.83
C SER A 396 17.19 27.10 -5.22
N LEU A 397 16.79 25.89 -5.61
CA LEU A 397 16.88 25.43 -7.01
C LEU A 397 15.55 25.53 -7.77
N PHE A 398 14.47 25.86 -7.05
CA PHE A 398 13.13 26.09 -7.57
C PHE A 398 12.62 27.50 -7.17
N SER A 399 13.48 28.50 -7.34
CA SER A 399 12.95 29.85 -7.48
C SER A 399 12.15 29.90 -8.79
N LEU A 400 10.82 29.92 -8.67
CA LEU A 400 9.92 30.19 -9.78
C LEU A 400 10.31 31.46 -10.54
N SER A 401 11.02 32.42 -9.94
CA SER A 401 11.49 33.62 -10.67
C SER A 401 12.61 33.33 -11.68
N GLY A 402 13.46 32.33 -11.43
CA GLY A 402 14.52 31.91 -12.36
C GLY A 402 14.01 31.02 -13.48
N LEU A 403 12.96 30.24 -13.21
CA LEU A 403 12.30 29.41 -14.22
C LEU A 403 11.44 30.29 -15.16
N PHE A 404 10.63 31.20 -14.62
CA PHE A 404 9.79 32.09 -15.45
C PHE A 404 10.59 32.96 -16.43
N ASN A 405 11.77 33.44 -16.04
CA ASN A 405 12.62 34.25 -16.92
C ASN A 405 13.36 33.47 -18.02
N ARG A 406 13.50 32.13 -17.89
CA ARG A 406 13.97 31.27 -18.98
C ARG A 406 12.83 30.74 -19.86
N PHE A 407 11.62 30.66 -19.31
CA PHE A 407 10.43 30.19 -20.02
C PHE A 407 9.75 31.22 -20.91
N SER A 408 10.10 32.52 -20.79
CA SER A 408 9.62 33.55 -21.72
C SER A 408 10.29 33.52 -23.11
N ARG A 409 11.33 32.68 -23.30
CA ARG A 409 12.13 32.65 -24.54
C ARG A 409 12.10 31.34 -25.35
N LEU A 410 11.44 30.28 -24.88
CA LEU A 410 11.25 29.08 -25.69
C LEU A 410 9.77 28.69 -25.75
N GLY A 411 9.27 28.57 -26.99
CA GLY A 411 7.87 28.33 -27.30
C GLY A 411 7.25 27.13 -26.59
N THR A 412 5.95 27.24 -26.38
CA THR A 412 5.06 26.41 -25.54
C THR A 412 4.94 24.94 -25.93
N THR A 413 5.53 24.50 -27.04
CA THR A 413 5.40 23.12 -27.55
C THR A 413 6.52 22.18 -27.10
N ALA A 414 7.74 22.68 -26.85
CA ALA A 414 8.88 21.83 -26.48
C ALA A 414 8.95 21.53 -24.97
N ALA A 415 8.47 22.45 -24.13
CA ALA A 415 8.51 22.32 -22.67
C ALA A 415 7.56 21.23 -22.13
N GLY A 416 6.43 20.98 -22.82
CA GLY A 416 5.49 19.92 -22.44
C GLY A 416 6.00 18.51 -22.74
N VAL A 417 6.86 18.37 -23.76
CA VAL A 417 7.45 17.08 -24.17
C VAL A 417 8.66 16.73 -23.29
N LEU A 418 9.46 17.73 -22.89
CA LEU A 418 10.65 17.49 -22.05
C LEU A 418 10.31 17.07 -20.61
N LEU A 419 9.16 17.47 -20.09
CA LEU A 419 8.67 17.07 -18.75
C LEU A 419 8.14 15.63 -18.70
N MET A 420 7.79 15.04 -19.85
CA MET A 420 7.24 13.67 -19.97
C MET A 420 8.30 12.63 -20.36
N LEU A 421 9.51 13.05 -20.75
CA LEU A 421 10.62 12.15 -21.09
C LEU A 421 11.56 11.86 -19.92
N SER A 422 11.28 12.39 -18.72
CA SER A 422 12.02 12.03 -17.50
C SER A 422 11.32 10.86 -16.80
N PRO A 423 11.92 9.66 -16.73
CA PRO A 423 11.28 8.45 -16.19
C PRO A 423 11.15 8.44 -14.65
N THR A 424 11.21 9.59 -14.00
CA THR A 424 11.45 9.71 -12.55
C THR A 424 10.33 10.40 -11.77
N LEU A 425 9.17 10.67 -12.38
CA LEU A 425 8.06 11.35 -11.71
C LEU A 425 6.77 10.51 -11.78
N ALA A 426 6.76 9.37 -11.08
CA ALA A 426 5.49 8.73 -10.71
C ALA A 426 4.80 9.63 -9.66
N PHE A 427 3.83 10.44 -10.10
CA PHE A 427 3.05 11.27 -9.18
C PHE A 427 2.06 10.39 -8.42
N ALA A 428 2.16 10.40 -7.08
CA ALA A 428 1.32 9.59 -6.20
C ALA A 428 -0.14 10.09 -6.07
N PHE A 429 -0.67 10.82 -7.06
CA PHE A 429 -2.04 11.35 -7.09
C PHE A 429 -2.68 11.21 -8.48
N PRO A 430 -4.01 11.04 -8.57
CA PRO A 430 -4.71 10.98 -9.86
C PRO A 430 -4.51 12.23 -10.70
N ASN A 431 -4.28 12.06 -12.00
CA ASN A 431 -4.01 13.15 -12.93
C ASN A 431 -4.62 12.83 -14.31
N VAL A 432 -4.32 13.63 -15.33
CA VAL A 432 -4.82 13.39 -16.70
C VAL A 432 -4.56 11.96 -17.20
N CYS A 433 -3.45 11.32 -16.81
CA CYS A 433 -3.15 9.94 -17.20
C CYS A 433 -4.10 8.93 -16.58
N SER A 434 -4.69 9.21 -15.41
CA SER A 434 -5.76 8.38 -14.83
C SER A 434 -7.02 8.38 -15.72
N VAL A 435 -7.26 9.48 -16.44
CA VAL A 435 -8.36 9.61 -17.40
C VAL A 435 -8.00 8.95 -18.73
N VAL A 436 -6.79 9.21 -19.25
CA VAL A 436 -6.35 8.70 -20.56
C VAL A 436 -6.16 7.18 -20.57
N LYS A 437 -5.73 6.60 -19.44
CA LYS A 437 -5.60 5.14 -19.28
C LYS A 437 -6.95 4.43 -19.08
N SER A 438 -8.06 5.16 -18.91
CA SER A 438 -9.36 4.52 -18.78
C SER A 438 -9.71 3.72 -20.06
N PRO A 439 -10.26 2.50 -19.95
CA PRO A 439 -10.62 1.69 -21.12
C PRO A 439 -11.55 2.44 -22.09
N GLU A 440 -12.47 3.22 -21.52
CA GLU A 440 -13.52 3.96 -22.22
C GLU A 440 -13.10 5.39 -22.62
N PHE A 441 -11.80 5.71 -22.57
CA PHE A 441 -11.27 7.04 -22.88
C PHE A 441 -11.75 7.58 -24.24
N ASN A 442 -11.61 6.79 -25.30
CA ASN A 442 -11.96 7.22 -26.66
C ASN A 442 -13.48 7.46 -26.81
N SER A 443 -14.28 6.62 -26.14
CA SER A 443 -15.74 6.74 -26.09
C SER A 443 -16.18 8.03 -25.37
N CYS A 444 -15.49 8.36 -24.27
CA CYS A 444 -15.67 9.59 -23.52
C CYS A 444 -15.24 10.85 -24.29
N LEU A 445 -14.06 10.81 -24.93
CA LEU A 445 -13.55 11.88 -25.79
C LEU A 445 -14.53 12.20 -26.92
N ASN A 446 -15.16 11.17 -27.50
CA ASN A 446 -16.16 11.27 -28.57
C ASN A 446 -15.75 12.26 -29.67
N PHE A 447 -14.54 12.08 -30.19
CA PHE A 447 -13.95 12.96 -31.19
C PHE A 447 -14.67 12.81 -32.54
N ARG A 448 -15.29 13.89 -33.00
CA ARG A 448 -16.03 13.96 -34.27
C ARG A 448 -15.62 15.20 -35.04
N TYR A 449 -15.71 15.11 -36.36
CA TYR A 449 -15.51 16.26 -37.22
C TYR A 449 -16.47 16.23 -38.42
N SER A 450 -16.84 17.40 -38.92
CA SER A 450 -17.67 17.57 -40.11
C SER A 450 -17.10 18.66 -41.01
N LEU A 451 -17.34 18.56 -42.31
CA LEU A 451 -16.94 19.62 -43.25
C LEU A 451 -17.69 20.93 -42.91
N SER A 452 -16.99 22.05 -43.05
CA SER A 452 -17.49 23.40 -42.79
C SER A 452 -16.80 24.40 -43.73
N MET A 453 -17.29 25.64 -43.79
CA MET A 453 -16.66 26.73 -44.52
C MET A 453 -16.12 27.73 -43.50
N CYS A 454 -14.86 28.15 -43.65
CA CYS A 454 -14.28 29.19 -42.78
C CYS A 454 -13.53 30.24 -43.58
N GLY A 455 -13.26 31.39 -42.96
CA GLY A 455 -12.69 32.56 -43.61
C GLY A 455 -13.76 33.52 -44.13
N TRP A 456 -13.68 34.76 -43.66
CA TRP A 456 -14.40 35.90 -44.19
C TRP A 456 -13.35 36.96 -44.53
N PRO A 457 -13.35 37.58 -45.72
CA PRO A 457 -14.36 37.55 -46.78
C PRO A 457 -14.21 36.43 -47.83
N ILE A 458 -13.11 35.66 -47.84
CA ILE A 458 -12.88 34.57 -48.79
C ILE A 458 -13.20 33.22 -48.11
N PRO A 459 -14.34 32.57 -48.42
CA PRO A 459 -14.68 31.28 -47.84
C PRO A 459 -13.77 30.19 -48.41
N ARG A 460 -13.19 29.37 -47.52
CA ARG A 460 -12.37 28.21 -47.87
C ARG A 460 -12.83 26.96 -47.11
N PRO A 461 -12.59 25.75 -47.63
CA PRO A 461 -13.04 24.52 -47.00
C PRO A 461 -12.26 24.26 -45.70
N CYS A 462 -13.00 24.07 -44.63
CA CYS A 462 -12.50 23.86 -43.27
C CYS A 462 -13.24 22.71 -42.61
N VAL A 463 -12.89 22.42 -41.36
CA VAL A 463 -13.41 21.29 -40.61
C VAL A 463 -13.88 21.78 -39.25
N HIS A 464 -15.13 21.44 -38.92
CA HIS A 464 -15.71 21.69 -37.61
C HIS A 464 -15.47 20.49 -36.72
N PHE A 465 -14.68 20.66 -35.67
CA PHE A 465 -14.34 19.64 -34.68
C PHE A 465 -15.26 19.73 -33.47
N ARG A 466 -15.67 18.59 -32.92
CA ARG A 466 -16.46 18.44 -31.69
C ARG A 466 -15.93 17.28 -30.86
N TYR A 467 -15.60 17.51 -29.59
CA TYR A 467 -15.14 16.48 -28.66
C TYR A 467 -15.30 16.94 -27.21
N TYR A 468 -14.93 16.09 -26.26
CA TYR A 468 -15.03 16.38 -24.83
C TYR A 468 -13.64 16.45 -24.19
N VAL A 469 -13.47 17.37 -23.23
CA VAL A 469 -12.20 17.59 -22.50
C VAL A 469 -12.43 17.43 -21.00
N PRO A 470 -11.59 16.67 -20.28
CA PRO A 470 -11.73 16.51 -18.84
C PRO A 470 -11.33 17.81 -18.13
N GLN A 471 -12.20 18.32 -17.26
CA GLN A 471 -12.01 19.63 -16.62
C GLN A 471 -11.81 19.55 -15.12
N THR A 472 -12.68 18.81 -14.42
CA THR A 472 -12.74 18.81 -12.95
C THR A 472 -12.85 17.39 -12.43
N PHE A 473 -11.98 17.02 -11.51
CA PHE A 473 -12.16 15.86 -10.64
C PHE A 473 -13.03 16.23 -9.45
N ILE A 474 -13.89 15.31 -9.06
CA ILE A 474 -14.74 15.40 -7.88
C ILE A 474 -14.46 14.18 -7.03
N GLU A 475 -13.88 14.41 -5.88
CA GLU A 475 -13.60 13.41 -4.87
C GLU A 475 -14.74 13.38 -3.86
N VAL A 476 -15.18 12.16 -3.51
CA VAL A 476 -16.16 11.92 -2.46
C VAL A 476 -15.62 10.85 -1.51
N THR A 477 -15.48 11.19 -0.24
CA THR A 477 -14.83 10.34 0.77
C THR A 477 -15.68 10.24 2.04
N PRO A 478 -15.99 9.04 2.54
CA PRO A 478 -16.70 8.89 3.81
C PRO A 478 -15.80 9.18 5.03
N LYS A 479 -14.47 9.07 4.88
CA LYS A 479 -13.50 9.30 5.96
C LYS A 479 -12.94 10.72 5.92
N ALA A 480 -13.12 11.46 7.02
CA ALA A 480 -12.53 12.79 7.20
C ALA A 480 -10.99 12.76 7.01
N GLY A 481 -10.45 13.76 6.32
CA GLY A 481 -9.01 13.91 6.08
C GLY A 481 -8.39 12.94 5.05
N SER A 482 -9.13 11.93 4.58
CA SER A 482 -8.67 11.09 3.48
C SER A 482 -8.81 11.81 2.14
N SER A 483 -7.77 11.79 1.30
CA SER A 483 -7.82 12.36 -0.05
C SER A 483 -6.87 11.66 -1.03
N HIS A 484 -7.32 11.49 -2.26
CA HIS A 484 -6.55 11.11 -3.44
C HIS A 484 -5.49 12.15 -3.82
N PHE A 485 -5.65 13.41 -3.39
CA PHE A 485 -4.78 14.53 -3.76
C PHE A 485 -3.90 15.02 -2.60
N THR A 486 -3.70 14.20 -1.56
CA THR A 486 -2.80 14.51 -0.42
C THR A 486 -1.35 14.80 -0.83
N ALA A 487 -0.86 14.17 -1.89
CA ALA A 487 0.49 14.39 -2.40
C ALA A 487 0.64 15.70 -3.22
N LEU A 488 -0.46 16.40 -3.49
CA LEU A 488 -0.48 17.62 -4.29
C LEU A 488 -0.31 18.85 -3.36
N PRO A 489 0.73 19.70 -3.53
CA PRO A 489 1.16 20.63 -2.48
C PRO A 489 0.11 21.60 -1.93
N GLY A 490 -0.64 22.30 -2.78
CA GLY A 490 -1.65 23.27 -2.31
C GLY A 490 -2.90 22.59 -1.76
N ALA A 491 -3.28 21.44 -2.33
CA ALA A 491 -4.32 20.57 -1.77
C ALA A 491 -3.94 20.09 -0.36
N ALA A 492 -2.69 19.66 -0.15
CA ALA A 492 -2.17 19.25 1.16
C ALA A 492 -2.23 20.38 2.20
N VAL A 493 -1.92 21.63 1.80
CA VAL A 493 -2.01 22.80 2.68
C VAL A 493 -3.46 23.08 3.07
N GLN A 494 -4.40 23.03 2.11
CA GLN A 494 -5.82 23.23 2.42
C GLN A 494 -6.38 22.11 3.31
N LEU A 495 -5.98 20.85 3.08
CA LEU A 495 -6.36 19.72 3.94
C LEU A 495 -5.79 19.84 5.36
N ALA A 496 -4.59 20.40 5.51
CA ALA A 496 -4.00 20.65 6.82
C ALA A 496 -4.65 21.85 7.55
N GLY A 497 -5.10 22.86 6.80
CA GLY A 497 -5.81 24.05 7.32
C GLY A 497 -7.29 23.80 7.60
N ALA A 498 -7.90 22.81 6.96
CA ALA A 498 -9.22 22.29 7.27
C ALA A 498 -9.15 21.55 8.62
N SER A 499 -9.29 22.28 9.72
CA SER A 499 -9.33 21.75 11.09
C SER A 499 -10.28 20.56 11.17
N ALA A 500 -9.87 19.52 11.90
CA ALA A 500 -10.63 18.30 12.18
C ALA A 500 -12.05 18.60 12.70
N LEU A 501 -12.96 18.81 11.76
CA LEU A 501 -14.39 18.82 12.02
C LEU A 501 -14.81 17.38 12.30
N PRO A 502 -15.74 17.14 13.24
CA PRO A 502 -16.15 15.79 13.60
C PRO A 502 -16.51 15.01 12.32
N PRO A 503 -16.16 13.72 12.23
CA PRO A 503 -16.61 12.91 11.13
C PRO A 503 -18.13 13.04 11.06
N PHE A 504 -18.58 13.51 9.92
CA PHE A 504 -19.98 13.46 9.59
C PHE A 504 -20.46 12.02 9.65
N GLY A 505 -21.52 11.79 10.41
CA GLY A 505 -22.27 10.53 10.52
C GLY A 505 -21.45 9.27 10.25
N MET A 506 -20.92 8.64 11.30
CA MET A 506 -20.71 7.19 11.23
C MET A 506 -21.98 6.57 10.67
N GLU A 507 -21.86 5.57 9.79
CA GLU A 507 -23.02 4.77 9.33
C GLU A 507 -23.85 4.40 10.56
N ASN A 508 -24.94 5.13 10.79
CA ASN A 508 -25.90 4.78 11.81
C ASN A 508 -26.80 3.71 11.18
N ASP A 509 -27.39 2.87 12.03
CA ASP A 509 -28.27 1.74 11.67
C ASP A 509 -29.53 2.11 10.82
N GLU A 510 -29.65 3.35 10.31
CA GLU A 510 -30.79 3.92 9.58
C GLU A 510 -30.50 4.26 8.09
N ASP A 511 -29.66 3.48 7.38
CA ASP A 511 -29.37 3.66 5.94
C ASP A 511 -28.90 5.08 5.52
N THR A 512 -28.36 5.86 6.46
CA THR A 512 -27.90 7.24 6.22
C THR A 512 -26.38 7.28 6.13
N GLN A 513 -25.87 7.76 5.00
CA GLN A 513 -24.45 7.83 4.71
C GLN A 513 -24.02 9.28 4.56
N SER A 514 -22.89 9.64 5.17
CA SER A 514 -22.36 10.99 5.12
C SER A 514 -20.96 11.03 4.50
N TYR A 515 -20.71 12.08 3.73
CA TYR A 515 -19.51 12.19 2.91
C TYR A 515 -18.88 13.58 3.01
N HIS A 516 -17.55 13.60 3.00
CA HIS A 516 -16.78 14.76 2.57
C HIS A 516 -16.65 14.77 1.06
N ALA A 517 -16.67 15.95 0.46
CA ALA A 517 -16.50 16.09 -0.98
C ALA A 517 -15.63 17.30 -1.34
N ARG A 518 -14.86 17.15 -2.40
CA ARG A 518 -13.92 18.17 -2.88
C ARG A 518 -13.86 18.18 -4.40
N THR A 519 -13.66 19.35 -4.98
CA THR A 519 -13.49 19.52 -6.43
C THR A 519 -12.10 20.07 -6.73
N ILE A 520 -11.48 19.63 -7.81
CA ILE A 520 -10.16 20.09 -8.24
C ILE A 520 -10.05 20.02 -9.76
N SER A 521 -9.39 20.99 -10.39
CA SER A 521 -9.09 20.92 -11.82
C SER A 521 -8.25 19.66 -12.13
N VAL A 522 -8.51 18.96 -13.24
CA VAL A 522 -7.74 17.77 -13.62
C VAL A 522 -6.25 18.14 -13.82
N PRO A 523 -5.33 17.67 -12.94
CA PRO A 523 -3.93 18.04 -13.04
C PRO A 523 -3.32 17.61 -14.37
N PHE A 524 -2.55 18.50 -14.97
CA PHE A 524 -1.83 18.29 -16.23
C PHE A 524 -2.72 18.04 -17.46
N ALA A 525 -4.03 18.30 -17.40
CA ALA A 525 -4.94 18.14 -18.55
C ALA A 525 -4.47 18.88 -19.81
N GLN A 526 -3.85 20.05 -19.64
CA GLN A 526 -3.28 20.86 -20.71
C GLN A 526 -2.27 20.11 -21.58
N ILE A 527 -1.52 19.15 -21.03
CA ILE A 527 -0.41 18.50 -21.74
C ILE A 527 -0.91 17.76 -23.00
N PRO A 528 -1.79 16.76 -22.89
CA PRO A 528 -2.29 16.06 -24.08
C PRO A 528 -3.38 16.87 -24.83
N PHE A 529 -4.26 17.58 -24.12
CA PHE A 529 -5.44 18.18 -24.76
C PHE A 529 -5.19 19.53 -25.44
N ASN A 530 -4.10 20.23 -25.14
CA ASN A 530 -3.74 21.44 -25.91
C ASN A 530 -3.22 21.12 -27.31
N MET A 531 -2.86 19.86 -27.58
CA MET A 531 -2.52 19.39 -28.93
C MET A 531 -3.76 19.20 -29.81
N LEU A 532 -4.97 19.19 -29.22
CA LEU A 532 -6.23 19.10 -29.96
C LEU A 532 -6.68 20.48 -30.47
N PRO A 533 -7.39 20.53 -31.62
CA PRO A 533 -7.60 21.76 -32.40
C PRO A 533 -8.38 22.87 -31.70
N CYS A 534 -9.15 22.53 -30.68
CA CYS A 534 -10.03 23.45 -29.95
C CYS A 534 -9.51 23.79 -28.55
N GLY A 535 -8.52 23.06 -28.03
CA GLY A 535 -8.06 23.19 -26.65
C GLY A 535 -9.24 23.10 -25.66
N GLY A 536 -9.32 24.06 -24.73
CA GLY A 536 -10.44 24.19 -23.80
C GLY A 536 -10.24 23.49 -22.45
N THR A 537 -9.01 23.08 -22.15
CA THR A 537 -8.59 22.67 -20.81
C THR A 537 -8.50 23.88 -19.88
N ARG A 538 -8.72 23.64 -18.58
CA ARG A 538 -8.53 24.65 -17.54
C ARG A 538 -7.06 24.80 -17.19
N MET A 539 -6.69 25.94 -16.59
CA MET A 539 -5.37 26.10 -15.99
C MET A 539 -5.20 25.09 -14.85
N PRO A 540 -4.06 24.37 -14.77
CA PRO A 540 -3.85 23.38 -13.73
C PRO A 540 -3.75 24.11 -12.39
N LYS A 541 -4.68 23.80 -11.49
CA LYS A 541 -4.63 24.25 -10.10
C LYS A 541 -3.97 23.19 -9.25
N LEU A 542 -3.16 23.66 -8.32
CA LEU A 542 -2.51 22.83 -7.31
C LEU A 542 -3.28 22.85 -5.98
N CYS A 543 -4.58 23.15 -6.01
CA CYS A 543 -5.43 23.31 -4.84
C CYS A 543 -6.85 22.93 -5.22
N PHE A 544 -7.68 22.60 -4.22
CA PHE A 544 -9.10 22.34 -4.42
C PHE A 544 -9.82 23.63 -4.84
N ASP A 545 -10.70 23.48 -5.83
CA ASP A 545 -11.68 24.47 -6.27
C ASP A 545 -12.70 24.71 -5.14
N GLY A 546 -13.29 23.64 -4.61
CA GLY A 546 -14.25 23.69 -3.51
C GLY A 546 -14.01 22.56 -2.52
N MET A 547 -14.19 22.84 -1.23
CA MET A 547 -14.08 21.86 -0.15
C MET A 547 -15.28 21.93 0.77
N SER A 548 -15.87 20.78 1.08
CA SER A 548 -16.94 20.67 2.09
C SER A 548 -16.53 21.21 3.46
N GLU A 549 -15.25 21.06 3.81
CA GLU A 549 -14.66 21.44 5.09
C GLU A 549 -14.47 22.95 5.25
N HIS A 550 -14.58 23.71 4.15
CA HIS A 550 -14.59 25.17 4.17
C HIS A 550 -15.99 25.76 4.41
N ILE A 551 -17.03 24.91 4.45
CA ILE A 551 -18.42 25.28 4.75
C ILE A 551 -19.10 24.25 5.69
N PRO A 552 -18.51 23.92 6.85
CA PRO A 552 -18.92 22.76 7.65
C PRO A 552 -20.35 22.81 8.15
N GLU A 553 -20.82 23.97 8.62
CA GLU A 553 -22.19 24.13 9.13
C GLU A 553 -23.22 24.00 8.00
N HIS A 554 -22.94 24.59 6.84
CA HIS A 554 -23.83 24.52 5.69
C HIS A 554 -23.87 23.12 5.09
N TRP A 555 -22.71 22.47 5.00
CA TRP A 555 -22.59 21.11 4.51
C TRP A 555 -23.29 20.11 5.44
N SER A 556 -23.41 20.41 6.75
CA SER A 556 -24.01 19.49 7.74
C SER A 556 -25.50 19.63 7.88
N THR A 557 -25.95 20.87 7.95
CA THR A 557 -27.34 21.16 8.26
C THR A 557 -28.15 21.44 6.99
N GLY A 558 -27.49 21.77 5.88
CA GLY A 558 -28.15 22.28 4.68
C GLY A 558 -28.92 23.58 4.91
N ILE A 559 -28.65 24.29 6.03
CA ILE A 559 -29.46 25.42 6.49
C ILE A 559 -29.49 26.56 5.46
N SER A 560 -28.37 26.77 4.77
CA SER A 560 -28.23 27.80 3.73
C SER A 560 -29.09 27.61 2.49
N ASP A 561 -29.64 26.42 2.25
CA ASP A 561 -30.53 26.17 1.11
C ASP A 561 -32.02 26.19 1.50
N LYS A 562 -32.36 26.30 2.80
CA LYS A 562 -33.76 26.32 3.27
C LYS A 562 -34.56 27.49 2.71
N TYR A 563 -33.91 28.60 2.42
CA TYR A 563 -34.52 29.81 1.88
C TYR A 563 -34.42 29.92 0.35
N GLN A 564 -33.88 28.90 -0.32
CA GLN A 564 -33.77 28.97 -1.78
C GLN A 564 -35.14 28.86 -2.45
N PRO A 565 -35.46 29.73 -3.44
CA PRO A 565 -36.74 29.71 -4.13
C PRO A 565 -37.06 28.35 -4.74
N ASN A 566 -36.06 27.70 -5.36
CA ASN A 566 -36.22 26.37 -5.94
C ASN A 566 -36.52 25.31 -4.88
N PHE A 567 -35.82 25.33 -3.74
CA PHE A 567 -36.09 24.39 -2.65
C PHE A 567 -37.50 24.58 -2.09
N LEU A 568 -37.89 25.82 -1.79
CA LEU A 568 -39.22 26.15 -1.30
C LEU A 568 -40.31 25.71 -2.30
N ALA A 569 -40.15 26.03 -3.58
CA ALA A 569 -41.11 25.66 -4.62
C ALA A 569 -41.28 24.14 -4.74
N TRP A 570 -40.19 23.37 -4.76
CA TRP A 570 -40.27 21.91 -4.87
C TRP A 570 -40.66 21.22 -3.56
N SER A 571 -40.38 21.83 -2.40
CA SER A 571 -40.84 21.33 -1.09
C SER A 571 -42.36 21.35 -0.93
N LEU A 572 -43.05 22.28 -1.62
CA LEU A 572 -44.51 22.35 -1.67
C LEU A 572 -45.12 21.28 -2.59
N ALA A 573 -44.33 20.70 -3.51
CA ALA A 573 -44.79 19.71 -4.49
C ALA A 573 -43.79 18.54 -4.67
N PRO A 574 -43.51 17.74 -3.62
CA PRO A 574 -42.49 16.69 -3.65
C PRO A 574 -42.76 15.60 -4.70
N LYS A 575 -44.04 15.28 -4.95
CA LYS A 575 -44.43 14.31 -5.99
C LYS A 575 -44.05 14.78 -7.40
N ALA A 576 -44.21 16.08 -7.68
CA ALA A 576 -43.86 16.64 -8.98
C ALA A 576 -42.34 16.60 -9.21
N CYS A 577 -41.55 16.82 -8.15
CA CYS A 577 -40.09 16.70 -8.16
C CYS A 577 -39.65 15.26 -8.50
N LEU A 578 -40.29 14.25 -7.91
CA LEU A 578 -40.02 12.84 -8.23
C LEU A 578 -40.41 12.48 -9.67
N ILE A 579 -41.54 12.99 -10.17
CA ILE A 579 -41.96 12.79 -11.57
C ILE A 579 -40.96 13.45 -12.53
N LYS A 580 -40.52 14.69 -12.25
CA LYS A 580 -39.45 15.36 -13.03
C LYS A 580 -38.19 14.51 -13.02
N GLY A 581 -37.81 13.95 -11.87
CA GLY A 581 -36.67 13.05 -11.74
C GLY A 581 -36.81 11.80 -12.60
N ALA A 582 -37.95 11.11 -12.52
CA ALA A 582 -38.23 9.92 -13.33
C ALA A 582 -38.18 10.20 -14.84
N VAL A 583 -38.78 11.31 -15.29
CA VAL A 583 -38.78 11.72 -16.71
C VAL A 583 -37.36 12.06 -17.19
N THR A 584 -36.58 12.78 -16.39
CA THR A 584 -35.20 13.15 -16.74
C THR A 584 -34.22 11.98 -16.65
N SER A 585 -34.59 10.87 -15.98
CA SER A 585 -33.73 9.70 -15.81
C SER A 585 -33.38 8.96 -17.12
N ALA A 586 -34.23 9.07 -18.14
CA ALA A 586 -34.06 8.35 -19.41
C ALA A 586 -32.86 8.87 -20.23
N THR A 587 -32.71 10.19 -20.32
CA THR A 587 -31.63 10.84 -21.08
C THR A 587 -30.50 11.36 -20.18
N GLY A 588 -30.79 11.60 -18.90
CA GLY A 588 -30.00 12.49 -18.05
C GLY A 588 -30.03 13.94 -18.58
N GLY A 589 -29.43 14.86 -17.83
CA GLY A 589 -29.32 16.26 -18.23
C GLY A 589 -28.96 17.19 -17.07
N THR A 590 -28.07 18.14 -17.34
CA THR A 590 -27.66 19.19 -16.41
C THR A 590 -28.39 20.49 -16.75
N ASP A 591 -29.30 20.96 -15.89
CA ASP A 591 -29.95 22.29 -16.00
C ASP A 591 -29.01 23.45 -15.62
N VAL A 592 -27.69 23.26 -15.71
CA VAL A 592 -26.70 24.14 -15.06
C VAL A 592 -26.41 25.37 -15.92
N SER A 593 -26.35 26.53 -15.28
CA SER A 593 -25.93 27.78 -15.90
C SER A 593 -24.42 27.81 -16.19
N PHE A 594 -24.03 28.67 -17.13
CA PHE A 594 -22.61 28.89 -17.43
C PHE A 594 -21.94 29.66 -16.28
N SER A 595 -20.90 29.07 -15.70
CA SER A 595 -20.03 29.74 -14.72
C SER A 595 -18.60 29.78 -15.24
N PRO A 596 -17.94 30.96 -15.27
CA PRO A 596 -16.57 31.08 -15.74
C PRO A 596 -15.58 30.45 -14.75
N ASP A 597 -14.41 30.05 -15.27
CA ASP A 597 -13.31 29.57 -14.43
C ASP A 597 -12.65 30.75 -13.69
N SER A 598 -12.15 30.50 -12.48
CA SER A 598 -11.44 31.47 -11.64
C SER A 598 -10.10 30.88 -11.20
N PRO A 599 -9.01 31.64 -11.08
CA PRO A 599 -7.74 31.12 -10.57
C PRO A 599 -7.76 30.85 -9.05
N MET A 600 -8.84 31.22 -8.35
CA MET A 600 -8.94 31.10 -6.90
C MET A 600 -9.07 29.65 -6.44
N CYS A 601 -8.44 29.35 -5.30
CA CYS A 601 -8.63 28.12 -4.55
C CYS A 601 -9.80 28.27 -3.57
N SER A 602 -10.35 27.16 -3.10
CA SER A 602 -11.31 27.14 -2.01
C SER A 602 -10.70 27.77 -0.74
N ILE A 603 -11.49 28.61 -0.07
CA ILE A 603 -11.16 29.23 1.21
C ILE A 603 -12.34 29.02 2.20
N PRO A 604 -12.08 28.94 3.51
CA PRO A 604 -13.15 28.91 4.51
C PRO A 604 -14.09 30.10 4.33
N LEU A 605 -15.39 29.81 4.18
CA LEU A 605 -16.42 30.85 4.09
C LEU A 605 -17.05 31.07 5.47
N PRO A 606 -17.41 32.31 5.83
CA PRO A 606 -18.17 32.58 7.04
C PRO A 606 -19.55 31.92 6.96
N THR A 607 -20.18 31.76 8.12
CA THR A 607 -21.56 31.28 8.22
C THR A 607 -22.49 32.34 7.61
N MET A 608 -23.07 32.01 6.45
CA MET A 608 -24.02 32.86 5.72
C MET A 608 -25.45 32.41 6.03
N PRO A 609 -26.42 33.32 6.10
CA PRO A 609 -27.82 32.95 6.36
C PRO A 609 -28.46 32.17 5.20
N SER A 610 -28.00 32.39 3.96
CA SER A 610 -28.43 31.65 2.77
C SER A 610 -27.31 31.65 1.74
N PHE A 611 -27.21 30.58 0.96
CA PHE A 611 -26.40 30.57 -0.25
C PHE A 611 -27.01 31.45 -1.34
N PRO A 612 -26.21 31.93 -2.31
CA PRO A 612 -26.74 32.59 -3.50
C PRO A 612 -27.77 31.69 -4.22
N PRO A 613 -28.74 32.28 -4.94
CA PRO A 613 -29.70 31.52 -5.73
C PRO A 613 -28.99 30.54 -6.67
N SER A 614 -29.37 29.28 -6.58
CA SER A 614 -28.78 28.22 -7.39
C SER A 614 -29.58 27.99 -8.67
N SER A 615 -28.87 27.80 -9.76
CA SER A 615 -29.41 27.37 -11.05
C SER A 615 -29.48 25.85 -11.18
N HIS A 616 -28.86 25.12 -10.24
CA HIS A 616 -28.83 23.66 -10.26
C HIS A 616 -30.23 23.06 -10.03
N SER A 617 -30.54 22.02 -10.79
CA SER A 617 -31.85 21.37 -10.77
C SER A 617 -32.13 20.77 -9.39
N ALA A 618 -33.31 21.06 -8.83
CA ALA A 618 -33.66 20.54 -7.52
C ALA A 618 -33.81 19.02 -7.48
N CYS A 619 -34.21 18.42 -8.61
CA CYS A 619 -34.50 17.00 -8.72
C CYS A 619 -34.14 16.51 -10.12
N ASN A 620 -33.44 15.38 -10.21
CA ASN A 620 -33.18 14.66 -11.46
C ASN A 620 -33.30 13.14 -11.22
N GLY A 621 -32.93 12.30 -12.19
CA GLY A 621 -33.07 10.85 -12.07
C GLY A 621 -32.23 10.16 -10.99
N TRP A 622 -31.33 10.86 -10.29
CA TRP A 622 -30.62 10.35 -9.11
C TRP A 622 -31.33 10.69 -7.78
N GLY A 623 -32.21 11.69 -7.76
CA GLY A 623 -32.96 12.10 -6.57
C GLY A 623 -33.05 13.61 -6.38
N VAL A 624 -33.25 14.02 -5.12
CA VAL A 624 -33.41 15.43 -4.70
C VAL A 624 -32.09 16.02 -4.23
N PHE A 625 -31.68 17.15 -4.80
CA PHE A 625 -30.38 17.78 -4.55
C PHE A 625 -30.40 18.83 -3.45
N TYR A 626 -31.57 19.35 -3.09
CA TYR A 626 -31.72 20.30 -1.99
C TYR A 626 -32.29 19.66 -0.72
N PRO A 627 -31.82 20.12 0.46
CA PRO A 627 -30.71 21.05 0.64
C PRO A 627 -29.36 20.40 0.24
N ARG A 628 -28.40 21.21 -0.25
CA ARG A 628 -27.07 20.72 -0.66
C ARG A 628 -26.22 20.45 0.59
N MET A 629 -26.44 19.28 1.18
CA MET A 629 -25.71 18.76 2.34
C MET A 629 -24.92 17.48 2.00
N GLY A 630 -23.96 17.15 2.86
CA GLY A 630 -23.08 16.00 2.77
C GLY A 630 -23.70 14.64 3.09
N SER A 631 -24.98 14.60 3.45
CA SER A 631 -25.67 13.37 3.85
C SER A 631 -26.64 12.89 2.77
N TYR A 632 -26.74 11.58 2.64
CA TYR A 632 -27.65 10.88 1.75
C TYR A 632 -28.36 9.78 2.52
N ASN A 633 -29.68 9.71 2.38
CA ASN A 633 -30.51 8.69 3.00
C ASN A 633 -30.90 7.70 1.90
N GLY A 634 -30.32 6.50 1.94
CA GLY A 634 -30.62 5.45 0.99
C GLY A 634 -29.61 4.31 1.03
N PRO A 635 -30.02 3.11 0.62
CA PRO A 635 -29.23 1.89 0.82
C PRO A 635 -28.00 1.77 -0.11
N SER A 636 -27.90 2.58 -1.16
CA SER A 636 -26.82 2.50 -2.15
C SER A 636 -25.75 3.57 -1.92
N SER A 637 -24.53 3.13 -1.64
CA SER A 637 -23.34 3.99 -1.51
C SER A 637 -22.97 4.71 -2.79
N LEU A 638 -23.16 4.07 -3.93
CA LEU A 638 -22.88 4.68 -5.22
C LEU A 638 -23.85 5.82 -5.53
N SER A 639 -25.14 5.61 -5.27
CA SER A 639 -26.17 6.65 -5.42
C SER A 639 -25.87 7.83 -4.51
N GLY A 640 -25.50 7.56 -3.25
CA GLY A 640 -25.04 8.59 -2.32
C GLY A 640 -23.84 9.36 -2.87
N ALA A 641 -22.79 8.67 -3.31
CA ALA A 641 -21.59 9.31 -3.84
C ALA A 641 -21.85 10.20 -5.06
N LEU A 642 -22.70 9.76 -6.01
CA LEU A 642 -23.09 10.55 -7.18
C LEU A 642 -23.85 11.82 -6.81
N MET A 643 -24.80 11.70 -5.87
CA MET A 643 -25.59 12.82 -5.36
C MET A 643 -24.71 13.86 -4.66
N ILE A 644 -23.83 13.40 -3.76
CA ILE A 644 -22.89 14.27 -3.04
C ILE A 644 -21.91 14.94 -4.01
N ALA A 645 -21.40 14.21 -5.01
CA ALA A 645 -20.50 14.78 -6.01
C ALA A 645 -21.16 15.93 -6.79
N SER A 646 -22.42 15.76 -7.21
CA SER A 646 -23.20 16.78 -7.90
C SER A 646 -23.45 18.01 -7.02
N ARG A 647 -23.87 17.82 -5.76
CA ARG A 647 -24.04 18.91 -4.78
C ARG A 647 -22.74 19.71 -4.60
N MET A 648 -21.62 19.03 -4.41
CA MET A 648 -20.32 19.68 -4.23
C MET A 648 -19.87 20.45 -5.48
N LYS A 649 -20.14 19.92 -6.67
CA LYS A 649 -19.88 20.62 -7.93
C LYS A 649 -20.71 21.90 -8.07
N SER A 650 -22.01 21.85 -7.76
CA SER A 650 -22.87 23.04 -7.72
C SER A 650 -22.33 24.08 -6.74
N ILE A 651 -21.98 23.70 -5.52
CA ILE A 651 -21.39 24.63 -4.53
C ILE A 651 -20.07 25.22 -5.03
N SER A 652 -19.21 24.40 -5.66
CA SER A 652 -17.91 24.87 -6.20
C SER A 652 -18.07 25.90 -7.32
N SER A 653 -19.12 25.77 -8.13
CA SER A 653 -19.43 26.69 -9.23
C SER A 653 -20.16 27.95 -8.77
N GLU A 654 -21.18 27.81 -7.93
CA GLU A 654 -22.10 28.91 -7.62
C GLU A 654 -21.71 29.67 -6.34
N VAL A 655 -21.18 28.96 -5.34
CA VAL A 655 -20.83 29.53 -4.02
C VAL A 655 -19.35 29.93 -3.99
N PHE A 656 -18.43 28.98 -4.22
CA PHE A 656 -17.00 29.27 -4.25
C PHE A 656 -16.56 30.02 -5.51
N ARG A 657 -17.32 29.92 -6.62
CA ARG A 657 -17.02 30.53 -7.93
C ARG A 657 -15.62 30.21 -8.42
N SER A 658 -15.20 28.97 -8.18
CA SER A 658 -13.83 28.49 -8.41
C SER A 658 -13.77 27.36 -9.44
N SER A 659 -14.87 26.61 -9.64
CA SER A 659 -15.00 25.62 -10.70
C SER A 659 -15.99 26.13 -11.76
N PRO A 660 -15.70 26.02 -13.07
CA PRO A 660 -16.64 26.35 -14.10
C PRO A 660 -17.74 25.29 -14.21
N SER A 661 -18.82 25.69 -14.88
CA SER A 661 -19.89 24.79 -15.32
C SER A 661 -20.30 25.15 -16.76
N SER A 662 -20.54 24.13 -17.57
CA SER A 662 -20.91 24.24 -18.98
C SER A 662 -22.10 23.36 -19.31
N PHE A 663 -22.88 23.76 -20.32
CA PHE A 663 -23.99 22.95 -20.81
C PHE A 663 -23.48 21.69 -21.50
N GLY A 664 -24.17 20.56 -21.28
CA GLY A 664 -23.86 19.28 -21.93
C GLY A 664 -22.65 18.55 -21.34
N GLU A 665 -22.31 18.80 -20.08
CA GLU A 665 -21.23 18.09 -19.40
C GLU A 665 -21.54 16.60 -19.21
N LYS A 666 -20.49 15.79 -19.34
CA LYS A 666 -20.53 14.35 -19.08
C LYS A 666 -19.71 14.00 -17.85
N TRP A 667 -20.06 12.88 -17.24
CA TRP A 667 -19.43 12.35 -16.04
C TRP A 667 -18.83 10.98 -16.33
N GLN A 668 -17.76 10.65 -15.63
CA GLN A 668 -17.12 9.34 -15.68
C GLN A 668 -16.57 9.01 -14.29
N MET A 669 -16.71 7.76 -13.84
CA MET A 669 -16.06 7.26 -12.63
C MET A 669 -14.66 6.74 -12.98
N ILE A 670 -13.65 7.15 -12.22
CA ILE A 670 -12.24 6.74 -12.37
C ILE A 670 -11.85 5.73 -11.27
N SER A 671 -12.41 5.88 -10.08
CA SER A 671 -12.17 5.01 -8.91
C SER A 671 -13.48 4.83 -8.14
N PRO A 672 -13.80 3.64 -7.58
CA PRO A 672 -12.96 2.43 -7.46
C PRO A 672 -12.86 1.56 -8.74
N GLY A 673 -13.71 1.81 -9.73
CA GLY A 673 -13.65 1.18 -11.06
C GLY A 673 -13.79 2.25 -12.15
N SER A 674 -13.23 1.98 -13.35
CA SER A 674 -13.38 2.88 -14.49
C SER A 674 -14.70 2.62 -15.21
N SER A 675 -15.54 3.65 -15.35
CA SER A 675 -16.79 3.59 -16.11
C SER A 675 -16.65 4.17 -17.52
N SER A 676 -17.66 3.97 -18.35
CA SER A 676 -17.89 4.79 -19.54
C SER A 676 -18.57 6.11 -19.17
N CYS A 677 -18.62 7.06 -20.11
CA CYS A 677 -19.24 8.36 -19.87
C CYS A 677 -20.77 8.30 -19.81
N PHE A 678 -21.33 9.07 -18.89
CA PHE A 678 -22.77 9.19 -18.63
C PHE A 678 -23.16 10.63 -18.34
N ASN A 679 -24.47 10.92 -18.37
CA ASN A 679 -25.01 12.23 -18.05
C ASN A 679 -25.43 12.30 -16.58
N GLU A 680 -25.39 13.50 -16.00
CA GLU A 680 -25.92 13.73 -14.66
C GLU A 680 -27.41 13.38 -14.60
N GLY A 681 -27.84 12.67 -13.56
CA GLY A 681 -29.23 12.26 -13.39
C GLY A 681 -29.68 11.09 -14.28
N GLN A 682 -28.80 10.41 -15.00
CA GLN A 682 -29.15 9.22 -15.78
C GLN A 682 -29.48 8.01 -14.88
N ASN A 683 -30.42 7.16 -15.30
CA ASN A 683 -30.89 6.01 -14.52
C ASN A 683 -29.75 5.15 -13.92
N ILE A 684 -29.76 4.97 -12.60
CA ILE A 684 -28.69 4.27 -11.84
C ILE A 684 -28.53 2.81 -12.29
N GLY A 685 -29.63 2.09 -12.58
CA GLY A 685 -29.56 0.72 -13.07
C GLY A 685 -28.82 0.62 -14.41
N LEU A 686 -29.02 1.58 -15.31
CA LEU A 686 -28.25 1.67 -16.57
C LEU A 686 -26.79 2.06 -16.31
N LEU A 687 -26.52 2.93 -15.33
CA LEU A 687 -25.16 3.30 -14.95
C LEU A 687 -24.36 2.09 -14.45
N GLU A 688 -24.95 1.30 -13.57
CA GLU A 688 -24.35 0.08 -13.05
C GLU A 688 -24.20 -0.97 -14.14
N THR A 689 -25.28 -1.31 -14.85
CA THR A 689 -25.29 -2.45 -15.78
C THR A 689 -24.51 -2.18 -17.06
N ILE A 690 -24.80 -1.07 -17.75
CA ILE A 690 -24.29 -0.76 -19.09
C ILE A 690 -23.05 0.12 -19.01
N LYS A 691 -23.03 1.12 -18.12
CA LYS A 691 -21.92 2.08 -18.05
C LYS A 691 -20.77 1.63 -17.16
N ASN A 692 -20.91 0.49 -16.48
CA ASN A 692 -19.95 -0.08 -15.55
C ASN A 692 -19.57 0.87 -14.39
N VAL A 693 -20.53 1.69 -13.95
CA VAL A 693 -20.40 2.47 -12.72
C VAL A 693 -20.70 1.52 -11.55
N ARG A 694 -19.73 0.69 -11.15
CA ARG A 694 -19.88 -0.28 -10.05
C ARG A 694 -18.72 -0.21 -9.06
N GLU A 695 -18.95 -0.66 -7.84
CA GLU A 695 -17.93 -0.65 -6.78
C GLU A 695 -17.00 -1.90 -6.76
N ILE A 696 -17.16 -2.84 -7.69
CA ILE A 696 -16.43 -4.14 -7.74
C ILE A 696 -14.90 -3.96 -7.70
N GLY A 697 -14.37 -2.89 -8.30
CA GLY A 697 -12.93 -2.58 -8.31
C GLY A 697 -12.31 -2.30 -6.92
N ARG A 698 -13.14 -2.16 -5.88
CA ARG A 698 -12.68 -2.04 -4.49
C ARG A 698 -12.15 -3.37 -3.94
N LEU A 699 -12.62 -4.51 -4.45
CA LEU A 699 -12.16 -5.86 -4.04
C LEU A 699 -10.76 -6.20 -4.57
N THR A 700 -10.32 -5.54 -5.65
CA THR A 700 -9.06 -5.86 -6.35
C THR A 700 -7.97 -4.82 -6.17
N SER A 701 -8.31 -3.57 -5.81
CA SER A 701 -7.36 -2.44 -5.87
C SER A 701 -6.76 -2.00 -4.52
N GLY A 702 -7.27 -2.47 -3.37
CA GLY A 702 -6.75 -2.11 -2.04
C GLY A 702 -6.73 -0.59 -1.73
N LYS A 703 -7.34 0.24 -2.58
CA LYS A 703 -7.31 1.71 -2.50
C LYS A 703 -8.39 2.25 -1.55
N LEU A 704 -8.17 3.51 -1.15
CA LEU A 704 -9.05 4.36 -0.32
C LEU A 704 -10.55 4.11 -0.56
N SER A 705 -11.34 4.13 0.52
CA SER A 705 -12.79 3.89 0.53
C SER A 705 -13.64 5.01 -0.10
N GLY A 706 -13.09 5.81 -1.01
CA GLY A 706 -13.75 6.95 -1.67
C GLY A 706 -14.04 6.70 -3.15
N HIS A 707 -14.79 7.62 -3.74
CA HIS A 707 -15.13 7.65 -5.16
C HIS A 707 -14.45 8.85 -5.82
N LEU A 708 -13.96 8.65 -7.04
CA LEU A 708 -13.36 9.70 -7.85
C LEU A 708 -14.09 9.78 -9.18
N PHE A 709 -14.76 10.90 -9.42
CA PHE A 709 -15.43 11.21 -10.67
C PHE A 709 -14.66 12.28 -11.44
N VAL A 710 -14.77 12.26 -12.77
CA VAL A 710 -14.28 13.31 -13.64
C VAL A 710 -15.42 13.87 -14.47
N VAL A 711 -15.46 15.20 -14.58
CA VAL A 711 -16.40 15.94 -15.41
C VAL A 711 -15.71 16.34 -16.71
N TRP A 712 -16.39 16.04 -17.81
CA TRP A 712 -15.99 16.30 -19.18
C TRP A 712 -16.83 17.43 -19.78
N LYS A 713 -16.17 18.46 -20.30
CA LYS A 713 -16.81 19.59 -20.98
C LYS A 713 -16.83 19.36 -22.50
N PRO A 714 -17.96 19.61 -23.20
CA PRO A 714 -17.98 19.65 -24.65
C PRO A 714 -17.25 20.89 -25.18
N VAL A 715 -16.41 20.69 -26.19
CA VAL A 715 -15.73 21.76 -26.93
C VAL A 715 -15.95 21.60 -28.42
N SER A 716 -16.06 22.73 -29.12
CA SER A 716 -16.18 22.76 -30.57
C SER A 716 -15.45 23.96 -31.15
N CYS A 717 -14.90 23.79 -32.35
CA CYS A 717 -14.21 24.84 -33.07
C CYS A 717 -14.12 24.50 -34.55
N THR A 718 -13.85 25.51 -35.38
CA THR A 718 -13.60 25.31 -36.81
C THR A 718 -12.12 25.61 -37.10
N ARG A 719 -11.42 24.67 -37.75
CA ARG A 719 -10.00 24.78 -38.13
C ARG A 719 -9.79 24.30 -39.57
N ASP A 720 -8.64 24.62 -40.15
CA ASP A 720 -8.31 24.18 -41.51
C ASP A 720 -8.14 22.64 -41.59
N ILE A 721 -8.35 22.08 -42.79
CA ILE A 721 -8.33 20.62 -43.06
C ILE A 721 -7.09 19.88 -42.50
N PRO A 722 -5.85 20.42 -42.56
CA PRO A 722 -4.68 19.73 -42.02
C PRO A 722 -4.77 19.37 -40.53
N TYR A 723 -5.65 20.02 -39.77
CA TYR A 723 -5.89 19.67 -38.37
C TYR A 723 -6.51 18.29 -38.17
N ILE A 724 -7.11 17.65 -39.19
CA ILE A 724 -7.62 16.28 -39.07
C ILE A 724 -6.48 15.31 -38.74
N ALA A 725 -5.41 15.34 -39.55
CA ALA A 725 -4.28 14.42 -39.41
C ALA A 725 -3.52 14.65 -38.09
N SER A 726 -3.27 15.92 -37.74
CA SER A 726 -2.61 16.24 -36.46
C SER A 726 -3.46 15.87 -35.25
N SER A 727 -4.79 16.01 -35.31
CA SER A 727 -5.67 15.56 -34.23
C SER A 727 -5.64 14.05 -34.05
N ALA A 728 -5.69 13.28 -35.13
CA ALA A 728 -5.61 11.82 -35.06
C ALA A 728 -4.27 11.36 -34.46
N ALA A 729 -3.16 11.98 -34.88
CA ALA A 729 -1.84 11.71 -34.31
C ALA A 729 -1.77 12.10 -32.82
N ALA A 730 -2.31 13.25 -32.45
CA ALA A 730 -2.33 13.71 -31.05
C ALA A 730 -3.12 12.73 -30.16
N ILE A 731 -4.30 12.28 -30.59
CA ILE A 731 -5.12 11.29 -29.86
C ILE A 731 -4.37 9.97 -29.70
N ALA A 732 -3.73 9.47 -30.76
CA ALA A 732 -2.95 8.24 -30.72
C ALA A 732 -1.76 8.34 -29.76
N ALA A 733 -1.14 9.52 -29.64
CA ALA A 733 -0.01 9.77 -28.75
C ALA A 733 -0.39 9.89 -27.27
N MET A 734 -1.66 10.20 -26.92
CA MET A 734 -2.05 10.46 -25.52
C MET A 734 -1.79 9.27 -24.59
N LYS A 735 -2.12 8.04 -25.00
CA LYS A 735 -1.90 6.84 -24.18
C LYS A 735 -0.40 6.54 -23.97
N PRO A 736 0.44 6.51 -25.03
CA PRO A 736 1.89 6.40 -24.92
C PRO A 736 2.54 7.47 -24.03
N MET A 737 2.06 8.72 -24.09
CA MET A 737 2.58 9.81 -23.24
C MET A 737 2.42 9.55 -21.74
N CYS A 738 1.56 8.62 -21.35
CA CYS A 738 1.30 8.25 -19.96
C CYS A 738 2.05 6.98 -19.51
N VAL A 739 2.97 6.45 -20.33
CA VAL A 739 3.85 5.34 -19.95
C VAL A 739 4.91 5.85 -18.96
N GLY A 740 4.78 5.50 -17.69
CA GLY A 740 5.64 5.97 -16.58
C GLY A 740 4.94 6.73 -15.45
N PHE A 741 3.62 7.01 -15.59
CA PHE A 741 2.78 7.70 -14.59
C PHE A 741 1.81 6.79 -13.84
#